data_AF-A0A8J5HF40-F1
#
_entry.id   AF-A0A8J5HF40-F1
#
_cell.length_a   1.000
_cell.length_b   1.000
_cell.length_c   1.000
_cell.angle_alpha   90.00
_cell.angle_beta   90.00
_cell.angle_gamma   90.00
#
_symmetry.space_group_name_H-M   'P 1'
#
loop_
_entity.id
_entity.type
_entity.pdbx_description
1 polymer ?
#
loop_
_entity_poly.entity_id
_entity_poly.type
_entity_poly.pdbx_seq_one_letter_code
_entity_poly.pdbx_strand_id
1 'polypeptide(L)'
;MADITLGGSASRYSHTHKAFLFCNYTLLGAATSCVFLTLSLRLLPSPCGLLLIALHALTAVAAASACATTPASTPRWHAAHLVSTVLAAIFQGAVSLLAFTRTSDFLAELNSYVREEDGEVILKMVGGLGLAVFCLEWVALAVAFVLRYRAYVEGGDARSSSRVGTTEEELKDWPWPMSTFSFPERPVSEIINWLAETGIASLKPEDLAKPSADLVTAIYSNFLSFVDPLNEDSNSQIAFDALQFLENPDHHVDAIRIHNLYRQIKKMLSSIRFESFNLRDLIKPEPKRTMQILSTIVSIKFSFTVRSYREEKLRMLQPIVDQFPAYEERRAELDAKIDELNQLILDHEVRRQTEESAVQQLNAEVKELRQTIQNYNKQQVSLKIMAKSIKEKTDAINEKISKADFELVKNAQENSKLSSKLVQSPDKLRRALEEKKSYLADLKNSQRLANQSVHEKTLTMEVYSKVSLFPSFSWTPELLSLDSGAGKVWRRINLGAAIKAAKKGNEAELTKKMVDEAKWRFDNKVPAICQVNSTKTLEKQVKALKAKRSDDEASIMALDAKIVEKQCKLKESEELIKVSEKERDDRCAEETQRLNQVRAEIEWKLQCLEPREKKVEAMVSEAATLRSEAEQVRQTGKAEQQEIFSKFEEIIQEFKNYLNVMDPMVERLKVVMQKESSGNAEETLVIYC
;
A
#
# COMPACT_ATOMS: atom_id res chain seq x y z
N MET A 1 21.40 -62.59 -8.97
CA MET A 1 20.52 -61.44 -8.70
C MET A 1 21.26 -60.19 -8.17
N ALA A 2 22.59 -60.17 -8.13
CA ALA A 2 23.38 -59.01 -7.63
C ALA A 2 23.77 -57.99 -8.72
N ASP A 3 23.68 -58.33 -10.01
CA ASP A 3 24.04 -57.42 -11.11
C ASP A 3 22.93 -56.44 -11.53
N ILE A 4 21.68 -56.64 -11.06
CA ILE A 4 20.54 -55.79 -11.48
C ILE A 4 20.43 -54.53 -10.60
N THR A 5 20.91 -54.55 -9.36
CA THR A 5 20.81 -53.43 -8.42
C THR A 5 21.94 -52.39 -8.55
N LEU A 6 23.17 -52.81 -8.89
CA LEU A 6 24.30 -51.90 -9.14
C LEU A 6 24.09 -51.02 -10.38
N GLY A 7 23.47 -51.56 -11.44
CA GLY A 7 23.10 -50.78 -12.63
C GLY A 7 22.04 -49.70 -12.33
N GLY A 8 21.16 -49.93 -11.35
CA GLY A 8 20.07 -49.03 -10.99
C GLY A 8 20.49 -47.81 -10.14
N SER A 9 21.53 -47.91 -9.30
CA SER A 9 22.12 -46.78 -8.56
C SER A 9 22.95 -45.90 -9.49
N ALA A 10 23.84 -46.50 -10.31
CA ALA A 10 24.67 -45.77 -11.26
C ALA A 10 23.83 -45.03 -12.33
N SER A 11 22.76 -45.66 -12.82
CA SER A 11 21.78 -45.02 -13.73
C SER A 11 21.07 -43.84 -13.06
N ARG A 12 20.58 -43.99 -11.83
CA ARG A 12 19.90 -42.89 -11.10
C ARG A 12 20.84 -41.73 -10.76
N TYR A 13 22.08 -42.00 -10.35
CA TYR A 13 23.10 -40.98 -10.15
C TYR A 13 23.37 -40.20 -11.46
N SER A 14 23.47 -40.91 -12.59
CA SER A 14 23.59 -40.29 -13.93
C SER A 14 22.39 -39.39 -14.26
N HIS A 15 21.16 -39.82 -13.95
CA HIS A 15 19.96 -39.01 -14.18
C HIS A 15 19.90 -37.76 -13.30
N THR A 16 20.20 -37.87 -11.99
CA THR A 16 20.22 -36.72 -11.09
C THR A 16 21.34 -35.74 -11.44
N HIS A 17 22.50 -36.24 -11.87
CA HIS A 17 23.62 -35.40 -12.33
C HIS A 17 23.28 -34.67 -13.65
N LYS A 18 22.62 -35.35 -14.60
CA LYS A 18 22.11 -34.71 -15.83
C LYS A 18 21.06 -33.64 -15.51
N ALA A 19 20.17 -33.89 -14.55
CA ALA A 19 19.18 -32.91 -14.11
C ALA A 19 19.84 -31.68 -13.46
N PHE A 20 20.88 -31.89 -12.65
CA PHE A 20 21.68 -30.81 -12.06
C PHE A 20 22.35 -29.94 -13.14
N LEU A 21 23.00 -30.56 -14.12
CA LEU A 21 23.61 -29.84 -15.24
C LEU A 21 22.56 -29.09 -16.06
N PHE A 22 21.45 -29.72 -16.40
CA PHE A 22 20.35 -29.08 -17.14
C PHE A 22 19.80 -27.86 -16.39
N CYS A 23 19.61 -27.97 -15.07
CA CYS A 23 19.17 -26.85 -14.24
C CYS A 23 20.17 -25.69 -14.27
N ASN A 24 21.48 -25.96 -14.10
CA ASN A 24 22.51 -24.92 -14.13
C ASN A 24 22.71 -24.29 -15.51
N TYR A 25 22.57 -25.04 -16.61
CA TYR A 25 22.59 -24.47 -17.97
C TYR A 25 21.37 -23.58 -18.24
N THR A 26 20.20 -23.98 -17.76
CA THR A 26 18.98 -23.16 -17.87
C THR A 26 19.11 -21.87 -17.05
N LEU A 27 19.70 -21.97 -15.85
CA LEU A 27 19.99 -20.86 -14.95
C LEU A 27 21.01 -19.89 -15.55
N LEU A 28 22.06 -20.41 -16.19
CA LEU A 28 23.05 -19.62 -16.95
C LEU A 28 22.37 -18.88 -18.11
N GLY A 29 21.51 -19.55 -18.87
CA GLY A 29 20.75 -18.94 -19.97
C GLY A 29 19.80 -17.84 -19.48
N ALA A 30 19.08 -18.09 -18.39
CA ALA A 30 18.16 -17.12 -17.80
C ALA A 30 18.91 -15.90 -17.23
N ALA A 31 20.01 -16.11 -16.49
CA ALA A 31 20.81 -15.03 -15.92
C ALA A 31 21.48 -14.17 -16.99
N THR A 32 22.05 -14.79 -18.04
CA THR A 32 22.61 -14.05 -19.18
C THR A 32 21.53 -13.28 -19.96
N SER A 33 20.33 -13.84 -20.12
CA SER A 33 19.19 -13.12 -20.71
C SER A 33 18.76 -11.91 -19.86
N CYS A 34 18.78 -12.02 -18.53
CA CYS A 34 18.57 -10.87 -17.64
C CYS A 34 19.62 -9.78 -17.88
N VAL A 35 20.92 -10.14 -17.98
CA VAL A 35 21.98 -9.16 -18.29
C VAL A 35 21.69 -8.42 -19.60
N PHE A 36 21.30 -9.14 -20.66
CA PHE A 36 20.97 -8.50 -21.95
C PHE A 36 19.76 -7.57 -21.88
N LEU A 37 18.70 -7.98 -21.17
CA LEU A 37 17.51 -7.15 -20.98
C LEU A 37 17.80 -5.91 -20.12
N THR A 38 18.60 -6.06 -19.05
CA THR A 38 19.04 -4.94 -18.23
C THR A 38 19.93 -3.96 -19.01
N LEU A 39 20.82 -4.45 -19.88
CA LEU A 39 21.60 -3.59 -20.78
C LEU A 39 20.73 -2.89 -21.82
N SER A 40 19.61 -3.51 -22.23
CA SER A 40 18.66 -2.92 -23.17
C SER A 40 17.93 -1.71 -22.59
N LEU A 41 17.91 -1.54 -21.26
CA LEU A 41 17.44 -0.32 -20.59
C LEU A 41 18.37 0.88 -20.78
N ARG A 42 19.55 0.72 -21.39
CA ARG A 42 20.52 1.80 -21.66
C ARG A 42 20.73 2.71 -20.44
N LEU A 43 21.12 2.09 -19.34
CA LEU A 43 21.29 2.74 -18.04
C LEU A 43 22.41 3.80 -18.13
N LEU A 44 22.16 5.00 -17.62
CA LEU A 44 23.25 5.90 -17.22
C LEU A 44 24.06 5.24 -16.09
N PRO A 45 25.31 5.66 -15.81
CA PRO A 45 26.07 5.17 -14.65
C PRO A 45 25.34 5.51 -13.35
N SER A 46 24.40 4.65 -12.97
CA SER A 46 23.64 4.64 -11.72
C SER A 46 24.17 3.51 -10.85
N PRO A 47 24.44 3.75 -9.55
CA PRO A 47 24.85 2.70 -8.62
C PRO A 47 23.86 1.51 -8.62
N CYS A 48 22.56 1.79 -8.68
CA CYS A 48 21.51 0.78 -8.69
C CYS A 48 21.54 -0.07 -9.99
N GLY A 49 21.80 0.57 -11.13
CA GLY A 49 21.94 -0.13 -12.41
C GLY A 49 23.17 -1.03 -12.47
N LEU A 50 24.31 -0.56 -11.94
CA LEU A 50 25.54 -1.36 -11.86
C LEU A 50 25.40 -2.55 -10.90
N LEU A 51 24.75 -2.36 -9.75
CA LEU A 51 24.48 -3.44 -8.80
C LEU A 51 23.55 -4.50 -9.40
N LEU A 52 22.53 -4.08 -10.17
CA LEU A 52 21.62 -5.00 -10.85
C LEU A 52 22.34 -5.86 -11.90
N ILE A 53 23.18 -5.24 -12.72
CA ILE A 53 24.01 -5.96 -13.71
C ILE A 53 24.99 -6.91 -12.99
N ALA A 54 25.65 -6.44 -11.92
CA ALA A 54 26.58 -7.25 -11.14
C ALA A 54 25.90 -8.46 -10.51
N LEU A 55 24.66 -8.31 -10.02
CA LEU A 55 23.87 -9.39 -9.46
C LEU A 55 23.56 -10.47 -10.51
N HIS A 56 23.07 -10.09 -11.70
CA HIS A 56 22.83 -11.06 -12.78
C HIS A 56 24.13 -11.72 -13.29
N ALA A 57 25.22 -10.96 -13.38
CA ALA A 57 26.52 -11.49 -13.78
C ALA A 57 27.08 -12.49 -12.75
N LEU A 58 26.93 -12.21 -11.44
CA LEU A 58 27.34 -13.12 -10.37
C LEU A 58 26.55 -14.43 -10.43
N THR A 59 25.23 -14.36 -10.65
CA THR A 59 24.39 -15.55 -10.84
C THR A 59 24.84 -16.37 -12.06
N ALA A 60 25.16 -15.73 -13.18
CA ALA A 60 25.68 -16.42 -14.37
C ALA A 60 27.04 -17.10 -14.09
N VAL A 61 27.97 -16.42 -13.42
CA VAL A 61 29.28 -16.99 -13.05
C VAL A 61 29.13 -18.16 -12.08
N ALA A 62 28.22 -18.06 -11.10
CA ALA A 62 27.94 -19.13 -10.15
C ALA A 62 27.37 -20.38 -10.85
N ALA A 63 26.44 -20.19 -11.80
CA ALA A 63 25.86 -21.25 -12.62
C ALA A 63 26.91 -21.93 -13.52
N ALA A 64 27.76 -21.14 -14.18
CA ALA A 64 28.84 -21.65 -15.01
C ALA A 64 29.87 -22.46 -14.18
N SER A 65 30.20 -21.97 -12.99
CA SER A 65 31.10 -22.66 -12.04
C SER A 65 30.50 -23.97 -11.53
N ALA A 66 29.18 -24.02 -11.32
CA ALA A 66 28.44 -25.22 -10.92
C ALA A 66 28.42 -26.28 -12.05
N CYS A 67 28.37 -25.86 -13.32
CA CYS A 67 28.53 -26.78 -14.45
C CYS A 67 29.94 -27.37 -14.58
N ALA A 68 30.97 -26.64 -14.10
CA ALA A 68 32.37 -27.04 -14.19
C ALA A 68 32.87 -27.85 -12.97
N THR A 69 32.08 -27.98 -11.91
CA THR A 69 32.53 -28.59 -10.66
C THR A 69 32.48 -30.12 -10.73
N THR A 70 33.61 -30.75 -10.42
CA THR A 70 33.71 -32.21 -10.19
C THR A 70 33.49 -32.52 -8.71
N PRO A 71 33.05 -33.75 -8.35
CA PRO A 71 32.79 -34.15 -6.95
C PRO A 71 34.01 -34.10 -6.01
N ALA A 72 35.18 -33.64 -6.47
CA ALA A 72 36.44 -33.58 -5.73
C ALA A 72 36.79 -32.17 -5.18
N SER A 73 35.91 -31.16 -5.28
CA SER A 73 36.22 -29.82 -4.77
C SER A 73 36.25 -29.74 -3.24
N THR A 74 37.15 -28.90 -2.72
CA THR A 74 37.44 -28.79 -1.29
C THR A 74 36.26 -28.20 -0.49
N PRO A 75 36.02 -28.64 0.76
CA PRO A 75 34.83 -28.27 1.55
C PRO A 75 34.67 -26.77 1.80
N ARG A 76 35.76 -25.99 1.81
CA ARG A 76 35.74 -24.53 2.00
C ARG A 76 35.13 -23.77 0.81
N TRP A 77 35.48 -24.17 -0.42
CA TRP A 77 34.95 -23.52 -1.64
C TRP A 77 33.47 -23.82 -1.84
N HIS A 78 33.00 -24.96 -1.36
CA HIS A 78 31.58 -25.32 -1.39
C HIS A 78 30.72 -24.47 -0.46
N ALA A 79 31.18 -24.23 0.78
CA ALA A 79 30.42 -23.39 1.72
C ALA A 79 30.30 -21.96 1.18
N ALA A 80 31.38 -21.42 0.61
CA ALA A 80 31.37 -20.09 0.00
C ALA A 80 30.45 -20.02 -1.24
N HIS A 81 30.48 -21.03 -2.11
CA HIS A 81 29.59 -21.10 -3.28
C HIS A 81 28.12 -21.20 -2.86
N LEU A 82 27.79 -22.04 -1.87
CA LEU A 82 26.44 -22.19 -1.32
C LEU A 82 25.89 -20.87 -0.76
N VAL A 83 26.66 -20.20 0.09
CA VAL A 83 26.26 -18.90 0.68
C VAL A 83 26.07 -17.85 -0.41
N SER A 84 26.96 -17.81 -1.39
CA SER A 84 26.86 -16.90 -2.53
C SER A 84 25.59 -17.15 -3.36
N THR A 85 25.27 -18.41 -3.69
CA THR A 85 24.08 -18.77 -4.48
C THR A 85 22.78 -18.49 -3.72
N VAL A 86 22.73 -18.73 -2.41
CA VAL A 86 21.55 -18.40 -1.58
C VAL A 86 21.33 -16.90 -1.50
N LEU A 87 22.39 -16.12 -1.29
CA LEU A 87 22.30 -14.65 -1.27
C LEU A 87 21.87 -14.12 -2.63
N ALA A 88 22.46 -14.61 -3.72
CA ALA A 88 22.08 -14.23 -5.07
C ALA A 88 20.59 -14.49 -5.34
N ALA A 89 20.07 -15.66 -4.93
CA ALA A 89 18.65 -15.99 -5.05
C ALA A 89 17.75 -15.01 -4.32
N ILE A 90 18.05 -14.72 -3.06
CA ILE A 90 17.25 -13.78 -2.26
C ILE A 90 17.22 -12.40 -2.93
N PHE A 91 18.37 -11.91 -3.40
CA PHE A 91 18.43 -10.62 -4.08
C PHE A 91 17.73 -10.64 -5.45
N GLN A 92 17.83 -11.73 -6.23
CA GLN A 92 17.10 -11.89 -7.49
C GLN A 92 15.57 -11.88 -7.28
N GLY A 93 15.09 -12.56 -6.23
CA GLY A 93 13.67 -12.56 -5.85
C GLY A 93 13.19 -11.17 -5.40
N ALA A 94 13.99 -10.46 -4.59
CA ALA A 94 13.67 -9.11 -4.12
C ALA A 94 13.63 -8.09 -5.27
N VAL A 95 14.60 -8.13 -6.18
CA VAL A 95 14.63 -7.29 -7.39
C VAL A 95 13.41 -7.58 -8.28
N SER A 96 13.04 -8.86 -8.43
CA SER A 96 11.86 -9.25 -9.20
C SER A 96 10.58 -8.70 -8.60
N LEU A 97 10.45 -8.76 -7.28
CA LEU A 97 9.31 -8.17 -6.56
C LEU A 97 9.25 -6.65 -6.75
N LEU A 98 10.39 -5.94 -6.66
CA LEU A 98 10.47 -4.50 -6.90
C LEU A 98 10.08 -4.14 -8.35
N ALA A 99 10.53 -4.94 -9.32
CA ALA A 99 10.20 -4.76 -10.73
C ALA A 99 8.70 -4.92 -11.04
N PHE A 100 7.94 -5.67 -10.22
CA PHE A 100 6.48 -5.80 -10.39
C PHE A 100 5.66 -4.86 -9.50
N THR A 101 6.11 -4.59 -8.28
CA THR A 101 5.35 -3.83 -7.28
C THR A 101 5.61 -2.33 -7.34
N ARG A 102 6.82 -1.91 -7.77
CA ARG A 102 7.25 -0.51 -7.83
C ARG A 102 7.95 -0.19 -9.15
N THR A 103 7.37 -0.62 -10.26
CA THR A 103 7.99 -0.52 -11.60
C THR A 103 8.44 0.91 -11.96
N SER A 104 7.59 1.91 -11.76
CA SER A 104 7.89 3.32 -12.09
C SER A 104 9.02 3.90 -11.25
N ASP A 105 8.97 3.69 -9.94
CA ASP A 105 9.96 4.21 -8.98
C ASP A 105 11.31 3.51 -9.17
N PHE A 106 11.28 2.20 -9.44
CA PHE A 106 12.48 1.41 -9.68
C PHE A 106 13.13 1.77 -11.02
N LEU A 107 12.34 2.01 -12.07
CA LEU A 107 12.85 2.49 -13.36
C LEU A 107 13.48 3.88 -13.25
N ALA A 108 12.92 4.77 -12.44
CA ALA A 108 13.47 6.10 -12.17
C ALA A 108 14.84 6.01 -11.48
N GLU A 109 14.98 5.16 -10.46
CA GLU A 109 16.25 4.93 -9.75
C GLU A 109 17.35 4.30 -10.65
N LEU A 110 16.92 3.49 -11.62
CA LEU A 110 17.80 2.89 -12.62
C LEU A 110 18.33 3.91 -13.64
N ASN A 111 17.74 5.11 -13.76
CA ASN A 111 18.13 6.15 -14.72
C ASN A 111 18.23 5.63 -16.16
N SER A 112 17.15 5.02 -16.66
CA SER A 112 17.04 4.47 -18.02
C SER A 112 16.84 5.56 -19.09
N TYR A 113 17.51 5.44 -20.25
CA TYR A 113 17.32 6.32 -21.43
C TYR A 113 16.17 5.86 -22.36
N VAL A 114 15.52 4.74 -22.05
CA VAL A 114 14.40 4.19 -22.83
C VAL A 114 13.11 4.93 -22.48
N ARG A 115 12.19 5.10 -23.43
CA ARG A 115 10.86 5.67 -23.14
C ARG A 115 10.22 4.90 -21.99
N GLU A 116 9.59 5.60 -21.04
CA GLU A 116 9.03 4.99 -19.82
C GLU A 116 8.15 3.78 -20.11
N GLU A 117 7.32 3.86 -21.16
CA GLU A 117 6.43 2.76 -21.59
C GLU A 117 7.20 1.49 -22.01
N ASP A 118 8.27 1.64 -22.80
CA ASP A 118 9.10 0.52 -23.25
C ASP A 118 10.02 0.02 -22.12
N GLY A 119 10.51 0.93 -21.28
CA GLY A 119 11.33 0.63 -20.10
C GLY A 119 10.57 -0.16 -19.04
N GLU A 120 9.28 0.15 -18.83
CA GLU A 120 8.41 -0.57 -17.91
C GLU A 120 8.21 -2.03 -18.35
N VAL A 121 7.99 -2.26 -19.65
CA VAL A 121 7.84 -3.61 -20.22
C VAL A 121 9.14 -4.41 -20.09
N ILE A 122 10.28 -3.80 -20.44
CA ILE A 122 11.60 -4.45 -20.30
C ILE A 122 11.89 -4.77 -18.83
N LEU A 123 11.60 -3.86 -17.91
CA LEU A 123 11.82 -4.07 -16.48
C LEU A 123 10.94 -5.19 -15.91
N LYS A 124 9.68 -5.29 -16.36
CA LYS A 124 8.80 -6.42 -16.01
C LYS A 124 9.26 -7.74 -16.61
N MET A 125 9.85 -7.74 -17.81
CA MET A 125 10.49 -8.93 -18.38
C MET A 125 11.73 -9.35 -17.56
N VAL A 126 12.57 -8.39 -17.15
CA VAL A 126 13.71 -8.63 -16.24
C VAL A 126 13.21 -9.22 -14.92
N GLY A 127 12.14 -8.67 -14.32
CA GLY A 127 11.55 -9.20 -13.10
C GLY A 127 10.94 -10.59 -13.28
N GLY A 128 10.31 -10.87 -14.43
CA GLY A 128 9.78 -12.19 -14.75
C GLY A 128 10.88 -13.25 -14.89
N LEU A 129 11.97 -12.95 -15.60
CA LEU A 129 13.13 -13.83 -15.66
C LEU A 129 13.85 -13.94 -14.32
N GLY A 130 13.95 -12.87 -13.54
CA GLY A 130 14.53 -12.90 -12.19
C GLY A 130 13.77 -13.81 -11.22
N LEU A 131 12.44 -13.85 -11.32
CA LEU A 131 11.62 -14.78 -10.55
C LEU A 131 11.85 -16.24 -10.99
N ALA A 132 12.00 -16.47 -12.30
CA ALA A 132 12.37 -17.79 -12.82
C ALA A 132 13.77 -18.23 -12.34
N VAL A 133 14.74 -17.31 -12.34
CA VAL A 133 16.10 -17.54 -11.80
C VAL A 133 16.04 -17.91 -10.32
N PHE A 134 15.27 -17.17 -9.52
CA PHE A 134 15.07 -17.48 -8.09
C PHE A 134 14.56 -18.91 -7.89
N CYS A 135 13.50 -19.31 -8.59
CA CYS A 135 12.95 -20.66 -8.50
C CYS A 135 13.97 -21.72 -8.94
N LEU A 136 14.68 -21.48 -10.04
CA LEU A 136 15.70 -22.40 -10.57
C LEU A 136 16.91 -22.53 -9.63
N GLU A 137 17.31 -21.48 -8.92
CA GLU A 137 18.38 -21.54 -7.91
C GLU A 137 18.00 -22.44 -6.74
N TRP A 138 16.77 -22.39 -6.24
CA TRP A 138 16.30 -23.31 -5.20
C TRP A 138 16.24 -24.76 -5.69
N VAL A 139 15.79 -24.99 -6.92
CA VAL A 139 15.80 -26.32 -7.53
C VAL A 139 17.25 -26.83 -7.69
N ALA A 140 18.17 -26.00 -8.19
CA ALA A 140 19.57 -26.35 -8.34
C ALA A 140 20.23 -26.69 -7.00
N LEU A 141 19.95 -25.93 -5.94
CA LEU A 141 20.41 -26.18 -4.57
C LEU A 141 19.87 -27.49 -4.02
N ALA A 142 18.58 -27.77 -4.21
CA ALA A 142 17.97 -29.04 -3.78
C ALA A 142 18.57 -30.25 -4.50
N VAL A 143 18.77 -30.16 -5.82
CA VAL A 143 19.40 -31.25 -6.59
C VAL A 143 20.89 -31.41 -6.22
N ALA A 144 21.62 -30.32 -6.00
CA ALA A 144 23.00 -30.35 -5.51
C ALA A 144 23.11 -31.04 -4.15
N PHE A 145 22.19 -30.72 -3.24
CA PHE A 145 22.10 -31.36 -1.93
C PHE A 145 21.85 -32.87 -2.08
N VAL A 146 20.90 -33.29 -2.91
CA VAL A 146 20.62 -34.71 -3.16
C VAL A 146 21.83 -35.44 -3.74
N LEU A 147 22.54 -34.84 -4.70
CA LEU A 147 23.77 -35.41 -5.26
C LEU A 147 24.86 -35.57 -4.21
N ARG A 148 25.04 -34.58 -3.34
CA ARG A 148 26.05 -34.62 -2.28
C ARG A 148 25.68 -35.58 -1.15
N TYR A 149 24.41 -35.64 -0.79
CA TYR A 149 23.87 -36.60 0.16
C TYR A 149 24.13 -38.03 -0.33
N ARG A 150 23.82 -38.31 -1.61
CA ARG A 150 24.12 -39.60 -2.23
C ARG A 150 25.61 -39.91 -2.29
N ALA A 151 26.44 -38.94 -2.68
CA ALA A 151 27.90 -39.12 -2.70
C ALA A 151 28.49 -39.33 -1.29
N TYR A 152 27.89 -38.74 -0.26
CA TYR A 152 28.29 -38.94 1.13
C TYR A 152 27.88 -40.32 1.64
N VAL A 153 26.64 -40.75 1.34
CA VAL A 153 26.11 -42.07 1.69
C VAL A 153 26.82 -43.19 0.95
N GLU A 154 27.07 -43.05 -0.36
CA GLU A 154 27.82 -44.03 -1.17
C GLU A 154 29.34 -43.96 -0.92
N GLY A 155 29.88 -42.78 -0.55
CA GLY A 155 31.30 -42.57 -0.23
C GLY A 155 31.72 -43.02 1.17
N GLY A 156 30.76 -43.31 2.05
CA GLY A 156 30.99 -43.89 3.38
C GLY A 156 31.61 -45.28 3.34
N ASP A 157 31.31 -46.07 2.31
CA ASP A 157 31.89 -47.40 2.12
C ASP A 157 33.28 -47.37 1.45
N ALA A 158 33.58 -46.34 0.66
CA ALA A 158 34.82 -46.28 -0.13
C ALA A 158 36.04 -45.75 0.66
N ARG A 159 35.84 -44.98 1.74
CA ARG A 159 36.96 -44.45 2.54
C ARG A 159 37.61 -45.46 3.50
N SER A 160 37.02 -46.64 3.68
CA SER A 160 37.67 -47.76 4.39
C SER A 160 38.46 -48.70 3.46
N SER A 161 38.48 -48.45 2.15
CA SER A 161 39.08 -49.38 1.17
C SER A 161 40.00 -48.68 0.15
N SER A 162 40.75 -47.67 0.58
CA SER A 162 41.80 -47.06 -0.25
C SER A 162 43.08 -46.79 0.56
N ARG A 163 43.57 -47.84 1.21
CA ARG A 163 44.98 -48.06 1.56
C ARG A 163 45.08 -49.53 1.92
N VAL A 164 46.13 -50.19 1.46
CA VAL A 164 46.31 -51.66 1.43
C VAL A 164 45.75 -52.29 0.15
N GLY A 165 46.41 -52.00 -0.97
CA GLY A 165 46.61 -53.02 -2.00
C GLY A 165 47.85 -53.82 -1.60
N THR A 166 47.69 -54.86 -0.79
CA THR A 166 48.69 -55.92 -0.71
C THR A 166 48.36 -56.89 -1.83
N THR A 167 49.27 -57.00 -2.77
CA THR A 167 49.22 -57.93 -3.90
C THR A 167 49.12 -59.36 -3.35
N GLU A 168 48.16 -60.16 -3.85
CA GLU A 168 47.94 -61.57 -3.46
C GLU A 168 49.11 -62.52 -3.79
N GLU A 169 50.22 -62.01 -4.35
CA GLU A 169 51.41 -62.82 -4.66
C GLU A 169 52.42 -62.96 -3.50
N GLU A 170 52.36 -62.15 -2.44
CA GLU A 170 53.26 -62.29 -1.27
C GLU A 170 52.71 -63.21 -0.15
N LEU A 171 51.46 -63.68 -0.25
CA LEU A 171 50.84 -64.56 0.75
C LEU A 171 51.11 -66.05 0.53
N LYS A 172 51.82 -66.42 -0.54
CA LYS A 172 52.07 -67.81 -0.92
C LYS A 172 53.42 -68.37 -0.42
N ASP A 173 54.33 -67.51 0.02
CA ASP A 173 55.69 -67.85 0.47
C ASP A 173 55.91 -67.60 1.97
N TRP A 174 54.89 -67.79 2.80
CA TRP A 174 55.05 -67.78 4.26
C TRP A 174 55.37 -69.20 4.77
N PRO A 175 56.40 -69.40 5.62
CA PRO A 175 56.97 -70.73 5.89
C PRO A 175 56.14 -71.61 6.84
N TRP A 176 54.89 -71.26 7.12
CA TRP A 176 54.02 -72.04 8.01
C TRP A 176 52.77 -72.49 7.26
N PRO A 177 52.50 -73.81 7.18
CA PRO A 177 51.20 -74.26 6.69
C PRO A 177 50.12 -73.76 7.66
N MET A 178 49.09 -73.10 7.12
CA MET A 178 47.85 -72.68 7.80
C MET A 178 47.12 -73.91 8.39
N SER A 179 47.66 -74.43 9.49
CA SER A 179 47.03 -75.45 10.30
C SER A 179 46.05 -74.74 11.23
N THR A 180 44.81 -75.21 11.20
CA THR A 180 43.64 -74.65 11.87
C THR A 180 43.95 -74.38 13.35
N PHE A 181 44.01 -73.10 13.74
CA PHE A 181 44.27 -72.71 15.13
C PHE A 181 43.07 -73.13 16.00
N SER A 182 43.17 -74.26 16.69
CA SER A 182 42.15 -74.74 17.62
C SER A 182 42.55 -74.43 19.05
N PHE A 183 41.77 -73.58 19.73
CA PHE A 183 41.89 -73.38 21.18
C PHE A 183 41.42 -74.65 21.94
N PRO A 184 42.06 -75.01 23.06
CA PRO A 184 41.61 -76.13 23.88
C PRO A 184 40.20 -75.86 24.44
N GLU A 185 39.30 -76.84 24.30
CA GLU A 185 37.93 -76.77 24.84
C GLU A 185 38.00 -76.69 26.38
N ARG A 186 37.33 -75.68 26.95
CA ARG A 186 37.29 -75.46 28.41
C ARG A 186 36.15 -76.24 29.06
N PRO A 187 36.28 -76.58 30.36
CA PRO A 187 35.18 -77.22 31.09
C PRO A 187 33.98 -76.28 31.16
N VAL A 188 32.79 -76.84 30.91
CA VAL A 188 31.51 -76.12 30.86
C VAL A 188 31.25 -75.29 32.12
N SER A 189 31.69 -75.75 33.29
CA SER A 189 31.56 -75.05 34.57
C SER A 189 32.34 -73.73 34.62
N GLU A 190 33.51 -73.64 33.99
CA GLU A 190 34.32 -72.42 33.98
C GLU A 190 33.69 -71.34 33.08
N ILE A 191 33.11 -71.75 31.95
CA ILE A 191 32.39 -70.87 31.04
C ILE A 191 31.13 -70.31 31.71
N ILE A 192 30.37 -71.16 32.41
CA ILE A 192 29.16 -70.74 33.14
C ILE A 192 29.51 -69.77 34.26
N ASN A 193 30.54 -70.07 35.06
CA ASN A 193 30.95 -69.20 36.15
C ASN A 193 31.39 -67.83 35.63
N TRP A 194 32.18 -67.79 34.55
CA TRP A 194 32.62 -66.52 33.95
C TRP A 194 31.45 -65.70 33.40
N LEU A 195 30.50 -66.34 32.70
CA LEU A 195 29.31 -65.65 32.17
C LEU A 195 28.43 -65.08 33.30
N ALA A 196 28.38 -65.76 34.45
CA ALA A 196 27.66 -65.29 35.62
C ALA A 196 28.40 -64.15 36.35
N GLU A 197 29.71 -64.27 36.55
CA GLU A 197 30.55 -63.24 37.20
C GLU A 197 30.58 -61.92 36.43
N THR A 198 30.55 -62.00 35.09
CA THR A 198 30.54 -60.82 34.21
C THR A 198 29.15 -60.23 33.99
N GLY A 199 28.09 -60.87 34.50
CA GLY A 199 26.71 -60.43 34.32
C GLY A 199 26.15 -60.62 32.90
N ILE A 200 26.83 -61.41 32.05
CA ILE A 200 26.42 -61.65 30.65
C ILE A 200 25.24 -62.62 30.60
N ALA A 201 25.29 -63.74 31.33
CA ALA A 201 24.21 -64.72 31.41
C ALA A 201 24.34 -65.63 32.63
N SER A 202 23.21 -65.98 33.27
CA SER A 202 23.15 -67.03 34.29
C SER A 202 22.60 -68.31 33.66
N LEU A 203 23.46 -69.30 33.46
CA LEU A 203 23.15 -70.53 32.71
C LEU A 203 23.27 -71.78 33.56
N LYS A 204 22.49 -72.82 33.24
CA LYS A 204 22.72 -74.19 33.74
C LYS A 204 23.56 -74.99 32.74
N PRO A 205 24.28 -76.04 33.18
CA PRO A 205 25.02 -76.93 32.27
C PRO A 205 24.17 -77.55 31.16
N GLU A 206 22.88 -77.78 31.44
CA GLU A 206 21.89 -78.33 30.49
C GLU A 206 21.61 -77.39 29.31
N ASP A 207 21.65 -76.08 29.53
CA ASP A 207 21.35 -75.06 28.52
C ASP A 207 22.43 -75.00 27.41
N LEU A 208 23.68 -75.34 27.76
CA LEU A 208 24.80 -75.43 26.83
C LEU A 208 24.89 -76.79 26.13
N ALA A 209 24.28 -77.83 26.69
CA ALA A 209 24.19 -79.14 26.04
C ALA A 209 23.22 -79.11 24.84
N LYS A 210 22.22 -78.20 24.87
CA LYS A 210 21.25 -78.00 23.79
C LYS A 210 20.95 -76.49 23.61
N PRO A 211 21.86 -75.73 22.99
CA PRO A 211 21.71 -74.28 22.88
C PRO A 211 20.50 -73.92 22.01
N SER A 212 19.64 -73.04 22.52
CA SER A 212 18.58 -72.40 21.72
C SER A 212 19.14 -71.20 20.95
N ALA A 213 18.59 -70.90 19.78
CA ALA A 213 18.97 -69.72 18.99
C ALA A 213 18.75 -68.42 19.78
N ASP A 214 17.66 -68.33 20.56
CA ASP A 214 17.36 -67.16 21.39
C ASP A 214 18.39 -66.99 22.51
N LEU A 215 18.81 -68.11 23.12
CA LEU A 215 19.81 -68.12 24.18
C LEU A 215 21.17 -67.63 23.68
N VAL A 216 21.60 -68.14 22.53
CA VAL A 216 22.90 -67.77 21.93
C VAL A 216 22.89 -66.31 21.46
N THR A 217 21.76 -65.87 20.88
CA THR A 217 21.51 -64.46 20.53
C THR A 217 21.63 -63.54 21.74
N ALA A 218 21.02 -63.93 22.87
CA ALA A 218 21.08 -63.18 24.12
C ALA A 218 22.49 -63.12 24.70
N ILE A 219 23.18 -64.27 24.78
CA ILE A 219 24.56 -64.34 25.29
C ILE A 219 25.48 -63.43 24.48
N TYR A 220 25.43 -63.49 23.15
CA TYR A 220 26.32 -62.67 22.34
C TYR A 220 25.92 -61.18 22.32
N SER A 221 24.64 -60.85 22.42
CA SER A 221 24.20 -59.45 22.54
C SER A 221 24.70 -58.85 23.85
N ASN A 222 24.48 -59.54 24.97
CA ASN A 222 24.94 -59.10 26.29
C ASN A 222 26.47 -59.02 26.36
N PHE A 223 27.15 -59.93 25.68
CA PHE A 223 28.60 -59.90 25.57
C PHE A 223 29.10 -58.69 24.76
N LEU A 224 28.45 -58.32 23.65
CA LEU A 224 28.78 -57.09 22.93
C LEU A 224 28.55 -55.85 23.80
N SER A 225 27.44 -55.79 24.55
CA SER A 225 27.17 -54.70 25.50
C SER A 225 28.19 -54.63 26.64
N PHE A 226 28.71 -55.77 27.07
CA PHE A 226 29.78 -55.83 28.08
C PHE A 226 31.12 -55.28 27.54
N VAL A 227 31.47 -55.60 26.29
CA VAL A 227 32.72 -55.17 25.66
C VAL A 227 32.66 -53.71 25.21
N ASP A 228 31.50 -53.25 24.74
CA ASP A 228 31.28 -51.89 24.25
C ASP A 228 29.99 -51.29 24.86
N PRO A 229 30.07 -50.74 26.09
CA PRO A 229 28.90 -50.17 26.78
C PRO A 229 28.36 -48.88 26.17
N LEU A 230 29.12 -48.24 25.26
CA LEU A 230 28.77 -46.96 24.63
C LEU A 230 28.10 -47.14 23.26
N ASN A 231 28.03 -48.36 22.76
CA ASN A 231 27.30 -48.67 21.55
C ASN A 231 25.79 -48.64 21.86
N GLU A 232 25.20 -47.44 21.79
CA GLU A 232 23.75 -47.25 21.83
C GLU A 232 23.08 -48.21 20.83
N ASP A 233 21.94 -48.79 21.23
CA ASP A 233 21.18 -49.88 20.59
C ASP A 233 21.08 -49.84 19.05
N SER A 234 22.18 -50.11 18.37
CA SER A 234 22.24 -50.30 16.92
C SER A 234 21.51 -51.59 16.48
N ASN A 235 21.06 -52.38 17.45
CA ASN A 235 20.25 -53.58 17.25
C ASN A 235 18.74 -53.30 17.21
N SER A 236 18.27 -52.13 17.67
CA SER A 236 16.84 -51.78 17.68
C SER A 236 16.44 -50.78 16.59
N GLN A 237 17.33 -49.87 16.20
CA GLN A 237 17.03 -48.89 15.16
C GLN A 237 17.43 -49.39 13.77
N ILE A 238 16.43 -49.76 12.97
CA ILE A 238 16.58 -49.78 11.52
C ILE A 238 16.80 -48.32 11.11
N ALA A 239 17.91 -48.00 10.45
CA ALA A 239 18.14 -46.66 9.91
C ALA A 239 16.90 -46.23 9.10
N PHE A 240 16.32 -45.06 9.42
CA PHE A 240 15.06 -44.57 8.85
C PHE A 240 15.05 -44.62 7.30
N ASP A 241 16.22 -44.39 6.71
CA ASP A 241 16.45 -44.44 5.26
C ASP A 241 16.32 -45.86 4.67
N ALA A 242 16.65 -46.91 5.42
CA ALA A 242 16.57 -48.30 4.97
C ALA A 242 15.13 -48.83 4.94
N LEU A 243 14.24 -48.26 5.76
CA LEU A 243 12.80 -48.60 5.79
C LEU A 243 12.11 -48.19 4.48
N GLN A 244 12.60 -47.15 3.79
CA GLN A 244 12.02 -46.65 2.54
C GLN A 244 12.22 -47.60 1.35
N PHE A 245 13.17 -48.54 1.44
CA PHE A 245 13.47 -49.53 0.40
C PHE A 245 12.82 -50.90 0.63
N LEU A 246 12.18 -51.10 1.79
CA LEU A 246 11.50 -52.35 2.13
C LEU A 246 10.00 -52.17 1.89
N GLU A 247 9.40 -52.97 1.00
CA GLU A 247 7.97 -52.91 0.71
C GLU A 247 7.11 -53.24 1.95
N ASN A 248 7.63 -54.05 2.88
CA ASN A 248 7.00 -54.39 4.15
C ASN A 248 8.03 -54.40 5.30
N PRO A 249 8.39 -53.24 5.87
CA PRO A 249 9.46 -53.13 6.85
C PRO A 249 9.22 -53.98 8.11
N ASP A 250 7.97 -54.11 8.55
CA ASP A 250 7.60 -54.84 9.77
C ASP A 250 7.92 -56.35 9.70
N HIS A 251 7.87 -56.95 8.51
CA HIS A 251 8.20 -58.37 8.31
C HIS A 251 9.71 -58.65 8.27
N HIS A 252 10.54 -57.60 8.17
CA HIS A 252 12.00 -57.73 8.05
C HIS A 252 12.75 -57.36 9.33
N VAL A 253 12.05 -56.88 10.37
CA VAL A 253 12.65 -56.42 11.62
C VAL A 253 13.54 -57.49 12.27
N ASP A 254 13.05 -58.72 12.38
CA ASP A 254 13.79 -59.81 13.02
C ASP A 254 15.01 -60.25 12.20
N ALA A 255 14.88 -60.28 10.86
CA ALA A 255 15.99 -60.64 9.97
C ALA A 255 17.11 -59.58 10.00
N ILE A 256 16.75 -58.30 10.04
CA ILE A 256 17.70 -57.19 10.13
C ILE A 256 18.41 -57.22 11.48
N ARG A 257 17.67 -57.43 12.59
CA ARG A 257 18.24 -57.55 13.93
C ARG A 257 19.29 -58.66 14.01
N ILE A 258 18.95 -59.87 13.54
CA ILE A 258 19.86 -61.03 13.54
C ILE A 258 21.09 -60.76 12.66
N HIS A 259 20.91 -60.14 11.49
CA HIS A 259 22.00 -59.83 10.58
C HIS A 259 22.96 -58.76 11.14
N ASN A 260 22.42 -57.73 11.80
CA ASN A 260 23.22 -56.70 12.48
C ASN A 260 24.04 -57.30 13.62
N LEU A 261 23.42 -58.17 14.42
CA LEU A 261 24.09 -58.89 15.47
C LEU A 261 25.21 -59.80 14.93
N TYR A 262 24.94 -60.56 13.86
CA TYR A 262 25.95 -61.37 13.18
C TYR A 262 27.16 -60.55 12.73
N ARG A 263 26.91 -59.40 12.08
CA ARG A 263 27.99 -58.52 11.60
C ARG A 263 28.88 -58.02 12.74
N GLN A 264 28.27 -57.59 13.84
CA GLN A 264 28.97 -57.06 15.01
C GLN A 264 29.80 -58.15 15.71
N ILE A 265 29.18 -59.30 16.01
CA ILE A 265 29.87 -60.42 16.64
C ILE A 265 31.01 -60.91 15.74
N LYS A 266 30.77 -61.06 14.43
CA LYS A 266 31.82 -61.50 13.50
C LYS A 266 33.01 -60.57 13.52
N LYS A 267 32.79 -59.25 13.43
CA LYS A 267 33.85 -58.25 13.49
C LYS A 267 34.65 -58.34 14.80
N MET A 268 33.94 -58.52 15.92
CA MET A 268 34.57 -58.68 17.23
C MET A 268 35.37 -60.00 17.29
N LEU A 269 34.77 -61.13 16.91
CA LEU A 269 35.43 -62.44 16.90
C LEU A 269 36.65 -62.46 15.96
N SER A 270 36.63 -61.73 14.85
CA SER A 270 37.80 -61.56 13.98
C SER A 270 38.94 -60.80 14.69
N SER A 271 38.62 -59.82 15.54
CA SER A 271 39.63 -59.08 16.33
C SER A 271 40.38 -59.97 17.34
N ILE A 272 39.73 -61.05 17.80
CA ILE A 272 40.34 -62.07 18.68
C ILE A 272 40.90 -63.26 17.90
N ARG A 273 41.04 -63.12 16.58
CA ARG A 273 41.55 -64.14 15.63
C ARG A 273 40.66 -65.37 15.45
N PHE A 274 39.36 -65.25 15.68
CA PHE A 274 38.36 -66.24 15.31
C PHE A 274 37.63 -65.81 14.04
N GLU A 275 38.15 -66.23 12.88
CA GLU A 275 37.63 -65.79 11.57
C GLU A 275 36.47 -66.66 11.04
N SER A 276 36.27 -67.85 11.62
CA SER A 276 35.36 -68.86 11.09
C SER A 276 33.88 -68.66 11.43
N PHE A 277 33.48 -67.58 12.12
CA PHE A 277 32.11 -67.35 12.57
C PHE A 277 31.14 -67.14 11.40
N ASN A 278 30.00 -67.83 11.43
CA ASN A 278 29.01 -67.84 10.36
C ASN A 278 27.58 -67.58 10.90
N LEU A 279 26.64 -67.28 10.02
CA LEU A 279 25.25 -66.97 10.41
C LEU A 279 24.49 -68.20 10.99
N ARG A 280 24.89 -69.42 10.63
CA ARG A 280 24.31 -70.66 11.18
C ARG A 280 24.59 -70.77 12.68
N ASP A 281 25.68 -70.20 13.17
CA ASP A 281 26.04 -70.21 14.59
C ASP A 281 25.07 -69.41 15.47
N LEU A 282 24.27 -68.52 14.86
CA LEU A 282 23.21 -67.77 15.51
C LEU A 282 21.84 -68.42 15.30
N ILE A 283 21.50 -68.77 14.06
CA ILE A 283 20.16 -69.25 13.69
C ILE A 283 19.95 -70.72 14.11
N LYS A 284 20.99 -71.54 14.06
CA LYS A 284 20.94 -72.97 14.38
C LYS A 284 22.23 -73.41 15.09
N PRO A 285 22.39 -73.03 16.38
CA PRO A 285 23.62 -73.29 17.11
C PRO A 285 23.85 -74.79 17.32
N GLU A 286 25.07 -75.25 17.03
CA GLU A 286 25.51 -76.62 17.28
C GLU A 286 26.29 -76.68 18.62
N PRO A 287 25.97 -77.61 19.54
CA PRO A 287 26.53 -77.61 20.90
C PRO A 287 28.06 -77.52 20.96
N LYS A 288 28.76 -78.33 20.15
CA LYS A 288 30.23 -78.35 20.10
C LYS A 288 30.81 -77.02 19.60
N ARG A 289 30.19 -76.44 18.58
CA ARG A 289 30.66 -75.21 17.94
C ARG A 289 30.38 -73.99 18.81
N THR A 290 29.21 -73.91 19.44
CA THR A 290 28.90 -72.89 20.45
C THR A 290 29.89 -72.95 21.61
N MET A 291 30.23 -74.15 22.08
CA MET A 291 31.23 -74.34 23.15
C MET A 291 32.61 -73.84 22.76
N GLN A 292 33.03 -74.06 21.52
CA GLN A 292 34.32 -73.56 21.00
C GLN A 292 34.34 -72.02 20.91
N ILE A 293 33.25 -71.41 20.44
CA ILE A 293 33.14 -69.95 20.36
C ILE A 293 33.15 -69.34 21.78
N LEU A 294 32.37 -69.90 22.71
CA LEU A 294 32.36 -69.45 24.11
C LEU A 294 33.69 -69.69 24.80
N SER A 295 34.36 -70.82 24.56
CA SER A 295 35.71 -71.08 25.08
C SER A 295 36.72 -70.07 24.54
N THR A 296 36.56 -69.62 23.29
CA THR A 296 37.40 -68.58 22.69
C THR A 296 37.14 -67.22 23.34
N ILE A 297 35.88 -66.89 23.61
CA ILE A 297 35.47 -65.68 24.33
C ILE A 297 36.00 -65.67 25.77
N VAL A 298 35.87 -66.79 26.47
CA VAL A 298 36.27 -66.94 27.89
C VAL A 298 37.78 -67.10 28.05
N SER A 299 38.50 -67.52 27.00
CA SER A 299 39.94 -67.78 27.08
C SER A 299 40.68 -66.63 27.76
N ILE A 300 41.47 -66.97 28.79
CA ILE A 300 42.18 -66.07 29.73
C ILE A 300 42.85 -64.87 29.05
N LYS A 301 43.31 -65.02 27.80
CA LYS A 301 43.90 -63.93 27.02
C LYS A 301 42.91 -62.81 26.70
N PHE A 302 41.66 -63.11 26.37
CA PHE A 302 40.63 -62.09 26.14
C PHE A 302 40.17 -61.45 27.46
N SER A 303 39.82 -62.26 28.47
CA SER A 303 39.36 -61.74 29.76
C SER A 303 40.42 -60.91 30.48
N PHE A 304 41.70 -61.28 30.43
CA PHE A 304 42.78 -60.54 31.07
C PHE A 304 43.15 -59.28 30.26
N THR A 305 43.31 -59.39 28.93
CA THR A 305 43.69 -58.22 28.11
C THR A 305 42.59 -57.16 28.04
N VAL A 306 41.32 -57.54 27.90
CA VAL A 306 40.21 -56.58 27.85
C VAL A 306 39.98 -55.94 29.23
N ARG A 307 40.04 -56.73 30.31
CA ARG A 307 39.85 -56.21 31.67
C ARG A 307 40.98 -55.29 32.11
N SER A 308 42.24 -55.71 31.95
CA SER A 308 43.40 -54.86 32.31
C SER A 308 43.49 -53.61 31.43
N TYR A 309 43.18 -53.71 30.14
CA TYR A 309 43.11 -52.54 29.27
C TYR A 309 41.99 -51.59 29.68
N ARG A 310 40.79 -52.10 29.97
CA ARG A 310 39.65 -51.29 30.43
C ARG A 310 39.93 -50.62 31.76
N GLU A 311 40.38 -51.36 32.77
CA GLU A 311 40.67 -50.82 34.11
C GLU A 311 41.78 -49.75 34.06
N GLU A 312 42.86 -49.97 33.30
CA GLU A 312 43.93 -48.98 33.17
C GLU A 312 43.47 -47.73 32.37
N LYS A 313 42.67 -47.91 31.32
CA LYS A 313 42.09 -46.79 30.55
C LYS A 313 41.10 -45.98 31.39
N LEU A 314 40.26 -46.65 32.18
CA LEU A 314 39.32 -45.99 33.09
C LEU A 314 40.07 -45.22 34.19
N ARG A 315 41.16 -45.79 34.72
CA ARG A 315 42.06 -45.13 35.70
C ARG A 315 42.71 -43.87 35.13
N MET A 316 43.07 -43.86 33.85
CA MET A 316 43.59 -42.67 33.17
C MET A 316 42.53 -41.60 32.88
N LEU A 317 41.26 -42.00 32.72
CA LEU A 317 40.14 -41.08 32.49
C LEU A 317 39.56 -40.50 33.80
N GLN A 318 39.71 -41.20 34.93
CA GLN A 318 39.18 -40.80 36.22
C GLN A 318 39.55 -39.35 36.64
N PRO A 319 40.78 -38.86 36.48
CA PRO A 319 41.14 -37.48 36.84
C PRO A 319 40.44 -36.43 35.96
N ILE A 320 39.99 -36.79 34.75
CA ILE A 320 39.23 -35.91 33.87
C ILE A 320 37.76 -35.90 34.31
N VAL A 321 37.20 -37.06 34.68
CA VAL A 321 35.84 -37.16 35.24
C VAL A 321 35.75 -36.39 36.56
N ASP A 322 36.76 -36.53 37.44
CA ASP A 322 36.84 -35.85 38.73
C ASP A 322 37.02 -34.32 38.61
N GLN A 323 37.42 -33.80 37.45
CA GLN A 323 37.44 -32.35 37.18
C GLN A 323 36.04 -31.78 36.92
N PHE A 324 35.06 -32.63 36.60
CA PHE A 324 33.70 -32.23 36.25
C PHE A 324 32.63 -33.00 37.07
N PRO A 325 32.73 -33.07 38.41
CA PRO A 325 31.86 -33.92 39.23
C PRO A 325 30.39 -33.44 39.25
N ALA A 326 30.14 -32.19 38.86
CA ALA A 326 28.82 -31.56 38.80
C ALA A 326 28.35 -31.25 37.37
N TYR A 327 29.01 -31.81 36.35
CA TYR A 327 28.61 -31.56 34.95
C TYR A 327 27.20 -32.05 34.64
N GLU A 328 26.79 -33.20 35.17
CA GLU A 328 25.42 -33.71 35.00
C GLU A 328 24.38 -32.82 35.66
N GLU A 329 24.67 -32.30 36.86
CA GLU A 329 23.80 -31.34 37.56
C GLU A 329 23.69 -30.04 36.76
N ARG A 330 24.82 -29.51 36.27
CA ARG A 330 24.83 -28.30 35.44
C ARG A 330 24.12 -28.48 34.10
N ARG A 331 24.24 -29.67 33.49
CA ARG A 331 23.52 -30.02 32.26
C ARG A 331 22.02 -30.06 32.52
N ALA A 332 21.58 -30.71 33.60
CA ALA A 332 20.17 -30.74 33.99
C ALA A 332 19.59 -29.34 34.27
N GLU A 333 20.36 -28.46 34.93
CA GLU A 333 19.97 -27.06 35.13
C GLU A 333 19.78 -26.31 33.80
N LEU A 334 20.70 -26.49 32.84
CA LEU A 334 20.63 -25.84 31.54
C LEU A 334 19.45 -26.38 30.71
N ASP A 335 19.22 -27.70 30.73
CA ASP A 335 18.08 -28.32 30.06
C ASP A 335 16.75 -27.80 30.64
N ALA A 336 16.62 -27.68 31.97
CA ALA A 336 15.45 -27.08 32.61
C ALA A 336 15.24 -25.60 32.19
N LYS A 337 16.33 -24.84 32.05
CA LYS A 337 16.28 -23.44 31.61
C LYS A 337 15.89 -23.30 30.13
N ILE A 338 16.32 -24.25 29.28
CA ILE A 338 15.89 -24.33 27.88
C ILE A 338 14.39 -24.58 27.81
N ASP A 339 13.87 -25.51 28.62
CA ASP A 339 12.43 -25.81 28.66
C ASP A 339 11.60 -24.60 29.14
N GLU A 340 12.06 -23.88 30.16
CA GLU A 340 11.42 -22.65 30.63
C GLU A 340 11.37 -21.56 29.54
N LEU A 341 12.50 -21.32 28.85
CA LEU A 341 12.56 -20.33 27.77
C LEU A 341 11.68 -20.73 26.58
N ASN A 342 11.60 -22.02 26.25
CA ASN A 342 10.73 -22.52 25.19
C ASN A 342 9.25 -22.30 25.50
N GLN A 343 8.82 -22.50 26.76
CA GLN A 343 7.46 -22.16 27.20
C GLN A 343 7.19 -20.66 27.05
N LEU A 344 8.15 -19.82 27.46
CA LEU A 344 8.01 -18.37 27.36
C LEU A 344 7.91 -17.90 25.90
N ILE A 345 8.69 -18.48 24.99
CA ILE A 345 8.58 -18.24 23.54
C ILE A 345 7.19 -18.61 23.03
N LEU A 346 6.64 -19.75 23.45
CA LEU A 346 5.30 -20.19 23.06
C LEU A 346 4.23 -19.19 23.52
N ASP A 347 4.31 -18.70 24.76
CA ASP A 347 3.40 -17.70 25.30
C ASP A 347 3.50 -16.34 24.58
N HIS A 348 4.70 -15.95 24.16
CA HIS A 348 4.89 -14.76 23.34
C HIS A 348 4.32 -14.93 21.93
N GLU A 349 4.47 -16.12 21.34
CA GLU A 349 3.90 -16.44 20.02
C GLU A 349 2.36 -16.40 20.04
N VAL A 350 1.75 -17.00 21.07
CA VAL A 350 0.28 -16.97 21.25
C VAL A 350 -0.21 -15.53 21.40
N ARG A 351 0.45 -14.71 22.23
CA ARG A 351 0.11 -13.28 22.36
C ARG A 351 0.22 -12.56 21.02
N ARG A 352 1.31 -12.76 20.28
CA ARG A 352 1.50 -12.14 18.97
C ARG A 352 0.37 -12.51 18.00
N GLN A 353 -0.05 -13.78 17.94
CA GLN A 353 -1.15 -14.21 17.08
C GLN A 353 -2.49 -13.55 17.46
N THR A 354 -2.78 -13.46 18.77
CA THR A 354 -3.99 -12.76 19.22
C THR A 354 -3.96 -11.27 18.87
N GLU A 355 -2.83 -10.59 19.07
CA GLU A 355 -2.65 -9.18 18.72
C GLU A 355 -2.74 -8.96 17.20
N GLU A 356 -2.16 -9.84 16.39
CA GLU A 356 -2.19 -9.75 14.93
C GLU A 356 -3.62 -9.87 14.39
N SER A 357 -4.44 -10.76 14.95
CA SER A 357 -5.85 -10.86 14.59
C SER A 357 -6.64 -9.57 14.93
N ALA A 358 -6.34 -8.94 16.07
CA ALA A 358 -6.96 -7.67 16.47
C ALA A 358 -6.51 -6.51 15.58
N VAL A 359 -5.22 -6.47 15.19
CA VAL A 359 -4.69 -5.46 14.25
C VAL A 359 -5.30 -5.62 12.87
N GLN A 360 -5.52 -6.85 12.40
CA GLN A 360 -6.20 -7.09 11.12
C GLN A 360 -7.65 -6.58 11.13
N GLN A 361 -8.38 -6.79 12.22
CA GLN A 361 -9.74 -6.25 12.39
C GLN A 361 -9.73 -4.71 12.36
N LEU A 362 -8.83 -4.08 13.12
CA LEU A 362 -8.69 -2.62 13.14
C LEU A 362 -8.33 -2.05 11.75
N ASN A 363 -7.43 -2.72 11.03
CA ASN A 363 -7.05 -2.30 9.68
C ASN A 363 -8.20 -2.42 8.68
N ALA A 364 -9.05 -3.45 8.82
CA ALA A 364 -10.26 -3.58 8.00
C ALA A 364 -11.24 -2.43 8.26
N GLU A 365 -11.48 -2.09 9.54
CA GLU A 365 -12.32 -0.96 9.93
C GLU A 365 -11.75 0.38 9.44
N VAL A 366 -10.45 0.61 9.60
CA VAL A 366 -9.77 1.82 9.08
C VAL A 366 -9.90 1.92 7.55
N LYS A 367 -9.81 0.79 6.83
CA LYS A 367 -9.99 0.76 5.38
C LYS A 367 -11.42 1.12 4.98
N GLU A 368 -12.42 0.59 5.68
CA GLU A 368 -13.83 0.91 5.46
C GLU A 368 -14.12 2.40 5.73
N LEU A 369 -13.61 2.93 6.84
CA LEU A 369 -13.71 4.34 7.18
C LEU A 369 -13.05 5.23 6.12
N ARG A 370 -11.85 4.87 5.64
CA ARG A 370 -11.17 5.60 4.55
C ARG A 370 -11.99 5.60 3.27
N GLN A 371 -12.61 4.48 2.92
CA GLN A 371 -13.45 4.37 1.73
C GLN A 371 -14.74 5.20 1.86
N THR A 372 -15.31 5.23 3.06
CA THR A 372 -16.44 6.08 3.42
C THR A 372 -16.08 7.57 3.31
N ILE A 373 -14.93 7.99 3.83
CA ILE A 373 -14.40 9.36 3.69
C ILE A 373 -14.19 9.71 2.20
N GLN A 374 -13.63 8.81 1.40
CA GLN A 374 -13.48 9.04 -0.04
C GLN A 374 -14.82 9.22 -0.74
N ASN A 375 -15.84 8.44 -0.38
CA ASN A 375 -17.19 8.58 -0.92
C ASN A 375 -17.81 9.93 -0.52
N TYR A 376 -17.68 10.33 0.75
CA TYR A 376 -18.14 11.65 1.20
C TYR A 376 -17.40 12.79 0.51
N ASN A 377 -16.09 12.68 0.29
CA ASN A 377 -15.32 13.68 -0.46
C ASN A 377 -15.79 13.79 -1.92
N LYS A 378 -16.11 12.66 -2.59
CA LYS A 378 -16.70 12.67 -3.93
C LYS A 378 -18.06 13.38 -3.95
N GLN A 379 -18.91 13.10 -2.98
CA GLN A 379 -20.20 13.78 -2.81
C GLN A 379 -20.00 15.28 -2.53
N GLN A 380 -19.03 15.66 -1.70
CA GLN A 380 -18.72 17.06 -1.42
C GLN A 380 -18.27 17.79 -2.70
N VAL A 381 -17.44 17.18 -3.53
CA VAL A 381 -17.00 17.76 -4.81
C VAL A 381 -18.18 17.89 -5.78
N SER A 382 -19.05 16.89 -5.90
CA SER A 382 -20.23 16.98 -6.79
C SER A 382 -21.20 18.06 -6.33
N LEU A 383 -21.44 18.18 -5.02
CA LEU A 383 -22.22 19.26 -4.43
C LEU A 383 -21.59 20.63 -4.67
N LYS A 384 -20.25 20.76 -4.58
CA LYS A 384 -19.54 22.01 -4.94
C LYS A 384 -19.71 22.38 -6.41
N ILE A 385 -19.65 21.41 -7.32
CA ILE A 385 -19.90 21.64 -8.75
C ILE A 385 -21.34 22.10 -8.98
N MET A 386 -22.31 21.45 -8.36
CA MET A 386 -23.72 21.84 -8.43
C MET A 386 -23.94 23.25 -7.86
N ALA A 387 -23.36 23.57 -6.71
CA ALA A 387 -23.41 24.91 -6.11
C ALA A 387 -22.80 25.98 -7.03
N LYS A 388 -21.67 25.69 -7.68
CA LYS A 388 -21.05 26.58 -8.67
C LYS A 388 -21.97 26.80 -9.88
N SER A 389 -22.59 25.75 -10.41
CA SER A 389 -23.55 25.87 -11.52
C SER A 389 -24.78 26.70 -11.13
N ILE A 390 -25.29 26.54 -9.92
CA ILE A 390 -26.39 27.36 -9.40
C ILE A 390 -25.95 28.82 -9.29
N LYS A 391 -24.73 29.08 -8.78
CA LYS A 391 -24.18 30.45 -8.71
C LYS A 391 -24.03 31.08 -10.10
N GLU A 392 -23.48 30.36 -11.08
CA GLU A 392 -23.37 30.83 -12.47
C GLU A 392 -24.74 31.15 -13.08
N LYS A 393 -25.76 30.31 -12.83
CA LYS A 393 -27.13 30.59 -13.25
C LYS A 393 -27.71 31.82 -12.55
N THR A 394 -27.40 32.00 -11.26
CA THR A 394 -27.83 33.16 -10.47
C THR A 394 -27.19 34.44 -11.01
N ASP A 395 -25.89 34.44 -11.24
CA ASP A 395 -25.14 35.57 -11.80
C ASP A 395 -25.67 35.93 -13.20
N ALA A 396 -25.94 34.94 -14.06
CA ALA A 396 -26.52 35.16 -15.38
C ALA A 396 -27.96 35.72 -15.33
N ILE A 397 -28.76 35.31 -14.35
CA ILE A 397 -30.08 35.91 -14.10
C ILE A 397 -29.91 37.34 -13.60
N ASN A 398 -28.95 37.60 -12.72
CA ASN A 398 -28.70 38.92 -12.15
C ASN A 398 -28.18 39.91 -13.19
N GLU A 399 -27.36 39.46 -14.15
CA GLU A 399 -26.96 40.23 -15.32
C GLU A 399 -28.17 40.57 -16.20
N LYS A 400 -29.07 39.61 -16.43
CA LYS A 400 -30.32 39.87 -17.15
C LYS A 400 -31.23 40.87 -16.43
N ILE A 401 -31.30 40.81 -15.09
CA ILE A 401 -32.02 41.78 -14.28
C ILE A 401 -31.38 43.16 -14.43
N SER A 402 -30.06 43.26 -14.26
CA SER A 402 -29.31 44.52 -14.40
C SER A 402 -29.49 45.13 -15.80
N LYS A 403 -29.51 44.30 -16.84
CA LYS A 403 -29.81 44.74 -18.22
C LYS A 403 -31.24 45.25 -18.35
N ALA A 404 -32.22 44.52 -17.79
CA ALA A 404 -33.62 44.94 -17.81
C ALA A 404 -33.84 46.24 -17.01
N ASP A 405 -33.16 46.43 -15.89
CA ASP A 405 -33.19 47.65 -15.09
C ASP A 405 -32.56 48.81 -15.85
N PHE A 406 -31.43 48.59 -16.54
CA PHE A 406 -30.83 49.60 -17.40
C PHE A 406 -31.76 50.00 -18.55
N GLU A 407 -32.42 49.03 -19.18
CA GLU A 407 -33.44 49.28 -20.21
C GLU A 407 -34.65 50.04 -19.64
N LEU A 408 -35.12 49.70 -18.44
CA LEU A 408 -36.18 50.43 -17.74
C LEU A 408 -35.78 51.86 -17.44
N VAL A 409 -34.57 52.12 -16.93
CA VAL A 409 -34.05 53.47 -16.67
C VAL A 409 -33.93 54.26 -17.97
N LYS A 410 -33.43 53.64 -19.05
CA LYS A 410 -33.36 54.27 -20.37
C LYS A 410 -34.76 54.62 -20.88
N ASN A 411 -35.71 53.70 -20.80
CA ASN A 411 -37.10 53.91 -21.20
C ASN A 411 -37.76 55.00 -20.33
N ALA A 412 -37.49 55.05 -19.02
CA ALA A 412 -37.97 56.10 -18.14
C ALA A 412 -37.35 57.47 -18.48
N GLN A 413 -36.06 57.49 -18.86
CA GLN A 413 -35.39 58.71 -19.32
C GLN A 413 -35.93 59.18 -20.69
N GLU A 414 -36.22 58.25 -21.61
CA GLU A 414 -36.90 58.56 -22.88
C GLU A 414 -38.33 59.02 -22.64
N ASN A 415 -39.06 58.39 -21.72
CA ASN A 415 -40.41 58.79 -21.34
C ASN A 415 -40.43 60.18 -20.68
N SER A 416 -39.44 60.52 -19.85
CA SER A 416 -39.30 61.89 -19.31
C SER A 416 -38.86 62.91 -20.38
N LYS A 417 -38.02 62.52 -21.35
CA LYS A 417 -37.69 63.35 -22.52
C LYS A 417 -38.90 63.56 -23.44
N LEU A 418 -39.76 62.57 -23.60
CA LEU A 418 -41.00 62.68 -24.35
C LEU A 418 -42.05 63.48 -23.57
N SER A 419 -42.15 63.28 -22.26
CA SER A 419 -43.05 64.05 -21.37
C SER A 419 -42.64 65.52 -21.27
N SER A 420 -41.34 65.84 -21.26
CA SER A 420 -40.87 67.23 -21.35
C SER A 420 -41.13 67.88 -22.72
N LYS A 421 -41.29 67.09 -23.78
CA LYS A 421 -41.77 67.53 -25.11
C LYS A 421 -43.31 67.57 -25.19
N LEU A 422 -44.01 66.90 -24.29
CA LEU A 422 -45.46 66.89 -24.20
C LEU A 422 -45.96 68.06 -23.31
N VAL A 423 -46.09 69.24 -23.92
CA VAL A 423 -46.85 70.44 -23.46
C VAL A 423 -46.56 70.92 -22.02
N GLN A 424 -45.73 71.97 -21.91
CA GLN A 424 -45.43 72.67 -20.64
C GLN A 424 -46.60 73.47 -20.02
N SER A 425 -47.79 73.55 -20.63
CA SER A 425 -48.99 74.07 -19.95
C SER A 425 -50.27 73.78 -20.74
N PRO A 426 -50.97 72.67 -20.44
CA PRO A 426 -52.33 72.44 -20.91
C PRO A 426 -53.29 73.55 -20.45
N ASP A 427 -52.99 74.19 -19.32
CA ASP A 427 -53.82 75.24 -18.70
C ASP A 427 -53.75 76.59 -19.40
N LYS A 428 -52.62 76.94 -20.05
CA LYS A 428 -52.53 78.16 -20.89
C LYS A 428 -53.35 78.01 -22.16
N LEU A 429 -53.35 76.81 -22.76
CA LEU A 429 -54.19 76.51 -23.93
C LEU A 429 -55.68 76.43 -23.56
N ARG A 430 -56.01 75.88 -22.39
CA ARG A 430 -57.39 75.89 -21.86
C ARG A 430 -57.89 77.30 -21.54
N ARG A 431 -57.06 78.15 -20.92
CA ARG A 431 -57.41 79.55 -20.64
C ARG A 431 -57.58 80.39 -21.91
N ALA A 432 -56.70 80.26 -22.89
CA ALA A 432 -56.83 80.99 -24.15
C ALA A 432 -58.06 80.54 -24.98
N LEU A 433 -58.48 79.28 -24.85
CA LEU A 433 -59.68 78.77 -25.51
C LEU A 433 -60.96 79.27 -24.81
N GLU A 434 -60.95 79.33 -23.48
CA GLU A 434 -62.10 79.84 -22.70
C GLU A 434 -62.22 81.37 -22.80
N GLU A 435 -61.11 82.12 -22.87
CA GLU A 435 -61.10 83.55 -23.21
C GLU A 435 -61.63 83.81 -24.63
N LYS A 436 -61.30 82.97 -25.61
CA LYS A 436 -61.87 83.11 -26.97
C LYS A 436 -63.36 82.78 -27.02
N LYS A 437 -63.85 81.88 -26.16
CA LYS A 437 -65.28 81.62 -26.03
C LYS A 437 -66.03 82.78 -25.35
N SER A 438 -65.46 83.38 -24.30
CA SER A 438 -66.08 84.56 -23.67
C SER A 438 -66.12 85.75 -24.64
N TYR A 439 -65.04 85.98 -25.39
CA TYR A 439 -64.99 87.05 -26.40
C TYR A 439 -66.02 86.85 -27.53
N LEU A 440 -66.28 85.60 -27.95
CA LEU A 440 -67.34 85.28 -28.92
C LEU A 440 -68.76 85.48 -28.35
N ALA A 441 -68.96 85.26 -27.05
CA ALA A 441 -70.25 85.52 -26.39
C ALA A 441 -70.54 87.03 -26.33
N ASP A 442 -69.53 87.85 -26.04
CA ASP A 442 -69.65 89.31 -26.00
C ASP A 442 -69.89 89.93 -27.39
N LEU A 443 -69.24 89.39 -28.43
CA LEU A 443 -69.51 89.73 -29.83
C LEU A 443 -70.93 89.35 -30.27
N LYS A 444 -71.45 88.21 -29.82
CA LYS A 444 -72.82 87.78 -30.13
C LYS A 444 -73.86 88.63 -29.40
N ASN A 445 -73.56 89.08 -28.18
CA ASN A 445 -74.45 89.95 -27.41
C ASN A 445 -74.47 91.37 -27.97
N SER A 446 -73.32 91.90 -28.41
CA SER A 446 -73.25 93.19 -29.12
C SER A 446 -73.90 93.14 -30.51
N GLN A 447 -73.81 92.01 -31.24
CA GLN A 447 -74.57 91.79 -32.47
C GLN A 447 -76.10 91.77 -32.22
N ARG A 448 -76.55 91.18 -31.11
CA ARG A 448 -77.97 91.18 -30.71
C ARG A 448 -78.47 92.60 -30.41
N LEU A 449 -77.68 93.40 -29.69
CA LEU A 449 -78.00 94.80 -29.38
C LEU A 449 -78.02 95.67 -30.65
N ALA A 450 -77.11 95.44 -31.59
CA ALA A 450 -77.12 96.12 -32.89
C ALA A 450 -78.35 95.75 -33.72
N ASN A 451 -78.76 94.47 -33.74
CA ASN A 451 -79.97 94.04 -34.43
C ASN A 451 -81.25 94.59 -33.78
N GLN A 452 -81.29 94.73 -32.45
CA GLN A 452 -82.39 95.38 -31.75
C GLN A 452 -82.47 96.88 -32.09
N SER A 453 -81.34 97.57 -32.17
CA SER A 453 -81.27 98.97 -32.61
C SER A 453 -81.67 99.15 -34.08
N VAL A 454 -81.31 98.21 -34.96
CA VAL A 454 -81.77 98.19 -36.35
C VAL A 454 -83.28 97.95 -36.41
N HIS A 455 -83.83 97.05 -35.60
CA HIS A 455 -85.27 96.80 -35.54
C HIS A 455 -86.07 98.01 -35.02
N GLU A 456 -85.57 98.73 -34.01
CA GLU A 456 -86.16 100.00 -33.55
C GLU A 456 -86.12 101.08 -34.64
N LYS A 457 -85.02 101.19 -35.39
CA LYS A 457 -84.92 102.15 -36.52
C LYS A 457 -85.81 101.76 -37.70
N THR A 458 -86.03 100.47 -37.95
CA THR A 458 -86.99 99.97 -38.94
C THR A 458 -88.43 100.31 -38.56
N LEU A 459 -88.81 100.14 -37.27
CA LEU A 459 -90.12 100.53 -36.76
C LEU A 459 -90.34 102.05 -36.76
N THR A 460 -89.28 102.84 -36.55
CA THR A 460 -89.34 104.31 -36.63
C THR A 460 -89.47 104.80 -38.10
N MET A 461 -88.93 104.05 -39.08
CA MET A 461 -89.14 104.31 -40.51
C MET A 461 -90.57 103.96 -40.97
N GLU A 462 -91.20 102.92 -40.42
CA GLU A 462 -92.58 102.55 -40.76
C GLU A 462 -93.60 103.59 -40.25
N VAL A 463 -93.35 104.23 -39.09
CA VAL A 463 -94.21 105.28 -38.51
C VAL A 463 -94.04 106.64 -39.21
N TYR A 464 -92.90 106.93 -39.85
CA TYR A 464 -92.71 108.16 -40.65
C TYR A 464 -93.24 108.08 -42.09
N SER A 465 -93.81 106.94 -42.50
CA SER A 465 -94.34 106.74 -43.87
C SER A 465 -95.84 106.99 -44.03
N LYS A 466 -96.56 107.40 -42.97
CA LYS A 466 -97.98 107.77 -43.08
C LYS A 466 -98.35 108.97 -42.20
N VAL A 467 -98.90 109.97 -42.90
CA VAL A 467 -99.76 111.10 -42.46
C VAL A 467 -99.08 112.47 -42.32
N SER A 468 -99.32 113.28 -43.36
CA SER A 468 -99.23 114.73 -43.42
C SER A 468 -100.64 115.34 -43.47
N LEU A 469 -100.95 116.32 -42.58
CA LEU A 469 -101.69 117.59 -42.81
C LEU A 469 -102.20 118.22 -41.48
N PHE A 470 -101.94 119.53 -41.33
CA PHE A 470 -102.21 120.53 -40.25
C PHE A 470 -103.73 120.78 -39.94
N PRO A 471 -104.21 121.55 -38.90
CA PRO A 471 -103.66 122.82 -38.35
C PRO A 471 -103.90 123.23 -36.84
N SER A 472 -103.31 124.39 -36.47
CA SER A 472 -103.70 125.43 -35.48
C SER A 472 -103.70 125.23 -33.94
N PHE A 473 -102.89 126.06 -33.26
CA PHE A 473 -103.17 127.01 -32.15
C PHE A 473 -103.79 126.55 -30.80
N SER A 474 -103.07 126.78 -29.67
CA SER A 474 -103.49 127.51 -28.43
C SER A 474 -102.70 127.07 -27.15
N TRP A 475 -102.78 127.90 -26.10
CA TRP A 475 -101.84 128.10 -24.97
C TRP A 475 -101.92 127.12 -23.76
N THR A 476 -100.84 127.18 -22.94
CA THR A 476 -100.47 126.71 -21.55
C THR A 476 -101.59 126.67 -20.45
N PRO A 477 -101.42 126.21 -19.17
CA PRO A 477 -100.20 126.07 -18.31
C PRO A 477 -100.17 124.96 -17.18
N GLU A 478 -99.12 124.99 -16.31
CA GLU A 478 -99.03 124.51 -14.89
C GLU A 478 -99.14 122.98 -14.57
N LEU A 479 -98.56 122.37 -13.52
CA LEU A 479 -97.76 122.73 -12.33
C LEU A 479 -97.24 121.40 -11.68
N LEU A 480 -96.12 121.49 -10.94
CA LEU A 480 -95.76 120.70 -9.72
C LEU A 480 -95.56 119.17 -9.84
N SER A 481 -94.59 118.51 -9.21
CA SER A 481 -93.75 118.82 -8.03
C SER A 481 -92.74 117.68 -7.78
N LEU A 482 -91.53 118.05 -7.28
CA LEU A 482 -90.79 117.52 -6.11
C LEU A 482 -90.57 115.99 -5.98
N ASP A 483 -89.47 115.44 -5.47
CA ASP A 483 -88.22 115.83 -4.76
C ASP A 483 -87.34 114.55 -4.86
N SER A 484 -86.02 114.45 -4.65
CA SER A 484 -85.06 115.08 -3.75
C SER A 484 -83.66 114.83 -4.34
N GLY A 485 -82.73 115.80 -4.44
CA GLY A 485 -81.99 116.39 -3.31
C GLY A 485 -80.89 115.40 -2.87
N ALA A 486 -79.61 115.70 -2.68
CA ALA A 486 -78.72 116.87 -2.72
C ALA A 486 -77.29 116.24 -2.71
N GLY A 487 -76.15 116.86 -2.99
CA GLY A 487 -75.78 118.25 -3.17
C GLY A 487 -74.24 118.36 -3.16
N LYS A 488 -73.76 119.38 -3.86
CA LYS A 488 -72.72 120.34 -3.41
C LYS A 488 -71.23 119.90 -3.51
N VAL A 489 -70.24 120.74 -3.85
CA VAL A 489 -70.15 122.18 -4.20
C VAL A 489 -68.70 122.49 -4.64
N TRP A 490 -68.56 123.35 -5.68
CA TRP A 490 -67.52 124.37 -5.94
C TRP A 490 -66.03 124.00 -6.11
N ARG A 491 -65.22 124.69 -6.94
CA ARG A 491 -65.13 126.14 -7.28
C ARG A 491 -64.30 126.28 -8.58
N ARG A 492 -64.76 126.97 -9.66
CA ARG A 492 -64.58 128.41 -10.00
C ARG A 492 -63.10 128.79 -10.20
N ILE A 493 -62.64 129.39 -11.31
CA ILE A 493 -62.87 130.77 -11.81
C ILE A 493 -62.34 130.82 -13.27
N ASN A 494 -63.15 131.13 -14.29
CA ASN A 494 -63.60 132.45 -14.78
C ASN A 494 -62.49 133.20 -15.58
N LEU A 495 -62.73 133.93 -16.66
CA LEU A 495 -63.93 134.28 -17.45
C LEU A 495 -63.43 135.17 -18.61
N GLY A 496 -64.13 135.16 -19.76
CA GLY A 496 -64.46 136.31 -20.64
C GLY A 496 -63.35 137.25 -21.17
N ALA A 497 -63.43 137.88 -22.34
CA ALA A 497 -64.49 138.03 -23.32
C ALA A 497 -63.93 138.73 -24.58
N ALA A 498 -64.65 138.57 -25.69
CA ALA A 498 -64.91 139.51 -26.80
C ALA A 498 -63.84 139.94 -27.84
N ILE A 499 -64.08 139.46 -29.08
CA ILE A 499 -64.29 140.20 -30.36
C ILE A 499 -63.10 140.93 -31.09
N LYS A 500 -62.92 140.51 -32.37
CA LYS A 500 -62.34 141.16 -33.58
C LYS A 500 -60.84 141.51 -33.62
N ALA A 501 -60.09 140.84 -34.52
CA ALA A 501 -59.71 141.36 -35.86
C ALA A 501 -58.52 140.60 -36.49
N ALA A 502 -58.64 140.33 -37.82
CA ALA A 502 -57.58 140.07 -38.82
C ALA A 502 -56.81 138.72 -38.70
N LYS A 503 -56.39 137.99 -39.75
CA LYS A 503 -56.31 138.19 -41.20
C LYS A 503 -55.92 136.83 -41.86
N LYS A 504 -56.53 136.51 -43.01
CA LYS A 504 -56.03 135.69 -44.15
C LYS A 504 -55.49 134.25 -43.94
N GLY A 505 -56.14 133.30 -44.65
CA GLY A 505 -55.45 132.43 -45.63
C GLY A 505 -55.55 130.90 -45.42
N ASN A 506 -55.92 130.20 -46.49
CA ASN A 506 -55.79 128.75 -46.78
C ASN A 506 -56.75 127.75 -46.11
N GLU A 507 -57.86 127.44 -46.80
CA GLU A 507 -58.77 126.33 -46.46
C GLU A 507 -59.17 125.44 -47.66
N ALA A 508 -58.41 125.47 -48.76
CA ALA A 508 -58.68 124.63 -49.95
C ALA A 508 -57.65 123.49 -50.17
N GLU A 509 -56.59 123.39 -49.37
CA GLU A 509 -55.51 122.39 -49.57
C GLU A 509 -55.39 121.37 -48.41
N LEU A 510 -56.13 121.58 -47.32
CA LEU A 510 -56.15 120.68 -46.15
C LEU A 510 -57.19 119.55 -46.30
N THR A 511 -58.23 119.74 -47.11
CA THR A 511 -59.32 118.76 -47.27
C THR A 511 -59.00 117.64 -48.27
N LYS A 512 -58.04 117.84 -49.19
CA LYS A 512 -57.62 116.79 -50.14
C LYS A 512 -56.63 115.78 -49.54
N LYS A 513 -55.72 116.23 -48.65
CA LYS A 513 -54.73 115.35 -48.00
C LYS A 513 -55.34 114.39 -46.96
N MET A 514 -56.41 114.79 -46.26
CA MET A 514 -57.04 113.94 -45.24
C MET A 514 -57.86 112.77 -45.83
N VAL A 515 -58.39 112.91 -47.05
CA VAL A 515 -59.19 111.86 -47.70
C VAL A 515 -58.30 110.77 -48.31
N ASP A 516 -57.15 111.13 -48.89
CA ASP A 516 -56.22 110.16 -49.48
C ASP A 516 -55.45 109.34 -48.42
N GLU A 517 -55.18 109.93 -47.24
CA GLU A 517 -54.57 109.20 -46.11
C GLU A 517 -55.55 108.21 -45.43
N ALA A 518 -56.85 108.53 -45.42
CA ALA A 518 -57.89 107.65 -44.90
C ALA A 518 -58.13 106.42 -45.82
N LYS A 519 -57.99 106.59 -47.14
CA LYS A 519 -58.12 105.49 -48.12
C LYS A 519 -56.96 104.50 -48.05
N TRP A 520 -55.72 105.00 -47.91
CA TRP A 520 -54.53 104.15 -47.77
C TRP A 520 -54.53 103.26 -46.50
N ARG A 521 -55.11 103.75 -45.40
CA ARG A 521 -55.21 102.96 -44.14
C ARG A 521 -56.29 101.89 -44.17
N PHE A 522 -57.31 102.01 -45.03
CA PHE A 522 -58.38 101.03 -45.13
C PHE A 522 -57.96 99.83 -46.01
N ASP A 523 -57.25 100.09 -47.11
CA ASP A 523 -56.82 99.04 -48.05
C ASP A 523 -55.66 98.19 -47.53
N ASN A 524 -54.80 98.71 -46.64
CA ASN A 524 -53.65 97.97 -46.08
C ASN A 524 -53.94 97.16 -44.79
N LYS A 525 -55.12 97.27 -44.18
CA LYS A 525 -55.42 96.65 -42.87
C LYS A 525 -56.35 95.43 -42.93
N VAL A 526 -56.91 95.12 -44.11
CA VAL A 526 -57.85 94.00 -44.31
C VAL A 526 -57.20 92.63 -44.61
N PRO A 527 -55.95 92.49 -45.08
CA PRO A 527 -55.36 91.15 -45.26
C PRO A 527 -54.85 90.45 -43.98
N ALA A 528 -54.90 91.08 -42.81
CA ALA A 528 -54.33 90.53 -41.57
C ALA A 528 -55.30 89.67 -40.73
N ILE A 529 -56.57 89.50 -41.13
CA ILE A 529 -57.59 88.78 -40.33
C ILE A 529 -58.32 87.71 -41.18
N CYS A 530 -57.57 86.84 -41.85
CA CYS A 530 -58.10 85.58 -42.40
C CYS A 530 -57.17 84.41 -42.07
N GLN A 531 -57.24 83.95 -40.83
CA GLN A 531 -56.62 82.71 -40.34
C GLN A 531 -57.70 81.64 -40.12
N VAL A 532 -58.28 81.10 -41.20
CA VAL A 532 -59.34 80.06 -41.12
C VAL A 532 -58.82 78.64 -41.48
N ASN A 533 -57.61 78.51 -42.05
CA ASN A 533 -57.01 77.20 -42.36
C ASN A 533 -56.14 76.61 -41.22
N SER A 534 -55.79 77.40 -40.21
CA SER A 534 -54.97 76.92 -39.08
C SER A 534 -55.80 76.24 -37.98
N THR A 535 -57.09 76.58 -37.82
CA THR A 535 -57.94 76.08 -36.73
C THR A 535 -58.38 74.62 -36.91
N LYS A 536 -58.77 74.19 -38.12
CA LYS A 536 -59.10 72.77 -38.40
C LYS A 536 -57.87 71.84 -38.31
N THR A 537 -56.69 72.36 -38.65
CA THR A 537 -55.42 71.63 -38.56
C THR A 537 -54.99 71.47 -37.10
N LEU A 538 -55.11 72.53 -36.30
CA LEU A 538 -54.89 72.49 -34.85
C LEU A 538 -55.85 71.52 -34.14
N GLU A 539 -57.12 71.47 -34.51
CA GLU A 539 -58.11 70.60 -33.87
C GLU A 539 -57.86 69.10 -34.16
N LYS A 540 -57.44 68.75 -35.39
CA LYS A 540 -56.98 67.39 -35.72
C LYS A 540 -55.70 67.02 -34.96
N GLN A 541 -54.75 67.94 -34.83
CA GLN A 541 -53.52 67.70 -34.05
C GLN A 541 -53.82 67.52 -32.55
N VAL A 542 -54.78 68.27 -31.99
CA VAL A 542 -55.20 68.10 -30.59
C VAL A 542 -55.86 66.74 -30.35
N LYS A 543 -56.73 66.27 -31.26
CA LYS A 543 -57.32 64.92 -31.15
C LYS A 543 -56.26 63.82 -31.30
N ALA A 544 -55.32 63.97 -32.23
CA ALA A 544 -54.22 63.02 -32.42
C ALA A 544 -53.28 62.97 -31.20
N LEU A 545 -52.95 64.13 -30.61
CA LEU A 545 -52.13 64.20 -29.40
C LEU A 545 -52.86 63.64 -28.17
N LYS A 546 -54.18 63.80 -28.08
CA LYS A 546 -54.98 63.23 -26.99
C LYS A 546 -55.06 61.70 -27.07
N ALA A 547 -55.19 61.14 -28.27
CA ALA A 547 -55.13 59.69 -28.48
C ALA A 547 -53.73 59.15 -28.13
N LYS A 548 -52.66 59.78 -28.61
CA LYS A 548 -51.28 59.40 -28.24
C LYS A 548 -51.02 59.46 -26.75
N ARG A 549 -51.50 60.50 -26.06
CA ARG A 549 -51.39 60.60 -24.59
C ARG A 549 -52.09 59.43 -23.89
N SER A 550 -53.24 58.99 -24.38
CA SER A 550 -53.97 57.86 -23.81
C SER A 550 -53.26 56.52 -24.03
N ASP A 551 -52.65 56.32 -25.21
CA ASP A 551 -51.86 55.13 -25.51
C ASP A 551 -50.56 55.10 -24.69
N ASP A 552 -49.89 56.25 -24.55
CA ASP A 552 -48.69 56.40 -23.71
C ASP A 552 -49.04 56.12 -22.24
N GLU A 553 -50.17 56.62 -21.74
CA GLU A 553 -50.66 56.38 -20.37
C GLU A 553 -50.97 54.89 -20.11
N ALA A 554 -51.55 54.18 -21.09
CA ALA A 554 -51.73 52.74 -21.02
C ALA A 554 -50.39 51.97 -21.01
N SER A 555 -49.40 52.43 -21.79
CA SER A 555 -48.06 51.82 -21.80
C SER A 555 -47.31 52.02 -20.48
N ILE A 556 -47.48 53.18 -19.83
CA ILE A 556 -46.92 53.49 -18.51
C ILE A 556 -47.52 52.56 -17.45
N MET A 557 -48.85 52.39 -17.44
CA MET A 557 -49.50 51.46 -16.51
C MET A 557 -49.04 50.01 -16.72
N ALA A 558 -48.81 49.59 -17.97
CA ALA A 558 -48.28 48.26 -18.27
C ALA A 558 -46.82 48.08 -17.82
N LEU A 559 -45.99 49.13 -17.88
CA LEU A 559 -44.63 49.12 -17.36
C LEU A 559 -44.61 49.14 -15.82
N ASP A 560 -45.47 49.93 -15.18
CA ASP A 560 -45.61 49.96 -13.72
C ASP A 560 -46.04 48.59 -13.17
N ALA A 561 -47.00 47.92 -13.83
CA ALA A 561 -47.39 46.56 -13.48
C ALA A 561 -46.22 45.57 -13.56
N LYS A 562 -45.36 45.68 -14.60
CA LYS A 562 -44.16 44.84 -14.73
C LYS A 562 -43.10 45.16 -13.68
N ILE A 563 -42.93 46.42 -13.30
CA ILE A 563 -42.01 46.83 -12.22
C ILE A 563 -42.46 46.19 -10.90
N VAL A 564 -43.74 46.26 -10.58
CA VAL A 564 -44.30 45.64 -9.36
C VAL A 564 -44.11 44.12 -9.37
N GLU A 565 -44.36 43.46 -10.51
CA GLU A 565 -44.13 42.01 -10.65
C GLU A 565 -42.65 41.65 -10.42
N LYS A 566 -41.72 42.44 -10.97
CA LYS A 566 -40.27 42.22 -10.79
C LYS A 566 -39.83 42.48 -9.35
N GLN A 567 -40.37 43.51 -8.69
CA GLN A 567 -40.12 43.77 -7.28
C GLN A 567 -40.64 42.66 -6.37
N CYS A 568 -41.80 42.07 -6.69
CA CYS A 568 -42.34 40.92 -5.96
C CYS A 568 -41.40 39.70 -6.06
N LYS A 569 -40.94 39.38 -7.29
CA LYS A 569 -39.98 38.28 -7.53
C LYS A 569 -38.61 38.53 -6.90
N LEU A 570 -38.16 39.79 -6.84
CA LEU A 570 -36.91 40.16 -6.18
C LEU A 570 -36.98 39.85 -4.67
N LYS A 571 -38.08 40.25 -4.01
CA LYS A 571 -38.30 39.97 -2.58
C LYS A 571 -38.37 38.47 -2.28
N GLU A 572 -39.09 37.70 -3.10
CA GLU A 572 -39.13 36.23 -2.97
C GLU A 572 -37.72 35.61 -3.11
N SER A 573 -36.91 36.08 -4.05
CA SER A 573 -35.54 35.58 -4.23
C SER A 573 -34.59 35.98 -3.08
N GLU A 574 -34.75 37.18 -2.51
CA GLU A 574 -33.99 37.61 -1.32
C GLU A 574 -34.33 36.76 -0.08
N GLU A 575 -35.61 36.41 0.10
CA GLU A 575 -36.01 35.53 1.19
C GLU A 575 -35.47 34.11 1.02
N LEU A 576 -35.49 33.55 -0.20
CA LEU A 576 -34.87 32.26 -0.51
C LEU A 576 -33.36 32.25 -0.26
N ILE A 577 -32.66 33.33 -0.60
CA ILE A 577 -31.22 33.47 -0.33
C ILE A 577 -30.97 33.47 1.18
N LYS A 578 -31.75 34.24 1.96
CA LYS A 578 -31.62 34.27 3.43
C LYS A 578 -31.84 32.90 4.07
N VAL A 579 -32.82 32.14 3.60
CA VAL A 579 -33.07 30.77 4.08
C VAL A 579 -31.89 29.86 3.74
N SER A 580 -31.40 29.90 2.50
CA SER A 580 -30.24 29.11 2.05
C SER A 580 -28.95 29.46 2.80
N GLU A 581 -28.73 30.75 3.13
CA GLU A 581 -27.57 31.19 3.91
C GLU A 581 -27.63 30.64 5.33
N LYS A 582 -28.81 30.73 5.97
CA LYS A 582 -29.03 30.18 7.31
C LYS A 582 -28.79 28.67 7.35
N GLU A 583 -29.35 27.91 6.41
CA GLU A 583 -29.11 26.47 6.34
C GLU A 583 -27.64 26.12 6.10
N ARG A 584 -26.92 26.93 5.32
CA ARG A 584 -25.47 26.75 5.10
C ARG A 584 -24.70 26.95 6.40
N ASP A 585 -25.04 27.98 7.18
CA ASP A 585 -24.38 28.27 8.45
C ASP A 585 -24.68 27.21 9.51
N ASP A 586 -25.94 26.74 9.59
CA ASP A 586 -26.34 25.66 10.50
C ASP A 586 -25.58 24.35 10.18
N ARG A 587 -25.49 23.97 8.89
CA ARG A 587 -24.68 22.79 8.47
C ARG A 587 -23.20 22.97 8.77
N CYS A 588 -22.67 24.18 8.58
CA CYS A 588 -21.26 24.47 8.87
C CYS A 588 -20.96 24.32 10.37
N ALA A 589 -21.88 24.77 11.22
CA ALA A 589 -21.78 24.62 12.68
C ALA A 589 -21.85 23.14 13.10
N GLU A 590 -22.78 22.36 12.55
CA GLU A 590 -22.94 20.93 12.82
C GLU A 590 -21.68 20.13 12.43
N GLU A 591 -21.14 20.37 11.23
CA GLU A 591 -19.91 19.72 10.76
C GLU A 591 -18.69 20.11 11.59
N THR A 592 -18.60 21.38 12.02
CA THR A 592 -17.54 21.84 12.93
C THR A 592 -17.62 21.12 14.27
N GLN A 593 -18.82 20.93 14.81
CA GLN A 593 -19.02 20.18 16.05
C GLN A 593 -18.62 18.70 15.89
N ARG A 594 -19.02 18.04 14.80
CA ARG A 594 -18.60 16.65 14.50
C ARG A 594 -17.08 16.53 14.40
N LEU A 595 -16.43 17.46 13.71
CA LEU A 595 -14.97 17.45 13.54
C LEU A 595 -14.25 17.62 14.89
N ASN A 596 -14.75 18.50 15.76
CA ASN A 596 -14.20 18.66 17.11
C ASN A 596 -14.39 17.40 17.98
N GLN A 597 -15.54 16.72 17.86
CA GLN A 597 -15.78 15.47 18.57
C GLN A 597 -14.82 14.36 18.11
N VAL A 598 -14.65 14.18 16.80
CA VAL A 598 -13.70 13.21 16.23
C VAL A 598 -12.26 13.56 16.62
N ARG A 599 -11.90 14.84 16.61
CA ARG A 599 -10.58 15.31 17.07
C ARG A 599 -10.33 14.89 18.52
N ALA A 600 -11.28 15.13 19.41
CA ALA A 600 -11.16 14.76 20.83
C ALA A 600 -11.04 13.24 21.02
N GLU A 601 -11.78 12.45 20.24
CA GLU A 601 -11.67 10.97 20.28
C GLU A 601 -10.29 10.49 19.83
N ILE A 602 -9.74 11.06 18.74
CA ILE A 602 -8.40 10.74 18.25
C ILE A 602 -7.33 11.13 19.28
N GLU A 603 -7.47 12.30 19.88
CA GLU A 603 -6.53 12.80 20.89
C GLU A 603 -6.53 11.94 22.15
N TRP A 604 -7.72 11.48 22.60
CA TRP A 604 -7.84 10.49 23.65
C TRP A 604 -7.20 9.14 23.28
N LYS A 605 -7.43 8.63 22.06
CA LYS A 605 -6.80 7.37 21.59
C LYS A 605 -5.28 7.49 21.56
N LEU A 606 -4.75 8.62 21.12
CA LEU A 606 -3.31 8.91 21.14
C LEU A 606 -2.75 8.88 22.56
N GLN A 607 -3.43 9.52 23.52
CA GLN A 607 -3.03 9.48 24.93
C GLN A 607 -3.06 8.06 25.52
N CYS A 608 -3.96 7.18 25.08
CA CYS A 608 -3.97 5.78 25.51
C CYS A 608 -2.87 4.93 24.86
N LEU A 609 -2.36 5.33 23.69
CA LEU A 609 -1.30 4.61 22.98
C LEU A 609 0.10 4.99 23.48
N GLU A 610 0.31 6.23 23.91
CA GLU A 610 1.62 6.72 24.36
C GLU A 610 2.25 5.87 25.49
N PRO A 611 1.52 5.40 26.53
CA PRO A 611 2.07 4.49 27.54
C PRO A 611 2.40 3.11 26.99
N ARG A 612 1.64 2.62 26.00
CA ARG A 612 1.89 1.32 25.36
C ARG A 612 3.16 1.38 24.52
N GLU A 613 3.36 2.48 23.80
CA GLU A 613 4.58 2.75 23.04
C GLU A 613 5.81 2.77 23.95
N LYS A 614 5.77 3.54 25.06
CA LYS A 614 6.85 3.55 26.06
C LYS A 614 7.13 2.17 26.67
N LYS A 615 6.09 1.37 26.90
CA LYS A 615 6.24 -0.01 27.39
C LYS A 615 6.93 -0.91 26.36
N VAL A 616 6.53 -0.81 25.09
CA VAL A 616 7.16 -1.56 23.99
C VAL A 616 8.62 -1.14 23.83
N GLU A 617 8.91 0.15 23.90
CA GLU A 617 10.28 0.67 23.82
C GLU A 617 11.17 0.15 24.96
N ALA A 618 10.64 0.11 26.19
CA ALA A 618 11.31 -0.51 27.32
C ALA A 618 11.58 -2.02 27.09
N MET A 619 10.58 -2.78 26.63
CA MET A 619 10.74 -4.21 26.32
C MET A 619 11.75 -4.45 25.19
N VAL A 620 11.81 -3.56 24.19
CA VAL A 620 12.80 -3.64 23.11
C VAL A 620 14.21 -3.39 23.65
N SER A 621 14.37 -2.43 24.57
CA SER A 621 15.68 -2.21 25.23
C SER A 621 16.13 -3.41 26.05
N GLU A 622 15.21 -4.06 26.78
CA GLU A 622 15.49 -5.26 27.58
C GLU A 622 15.80 -6.47 26.67
N ALA A 623 15.10 -6.61 25.55
CA ALA A 623 15.41 -7.64 24.56
C ALA A 623 16.81 -7.43 23.95
N ALA A 624 17.25 -6.18 23.76
CA ALA A 624 18.59 -5.87 23.27
C ALA A 624 19.69 -6.24 24.30
N THR A 625 19.45 -6.00 25.59
CA THR A 625 20.40 -6.42 26.65
C THR A 625 20.49 -7.94 26.74
N LEU A 626 19.36 -8.64 26.76
CA LEU A 626 19.32 -10.11 26.77
C LEU A 626 20.01 -10.71 25.54
N ARG A 627 19.85 -10.11 24.36
CA ARG A 627 20.55 -10.53 23.15
C ARG A 627 22.06 -10.39 23.26
N SER A 628 22.53 -9.31 23.88
CA SER A 628 23.96 -9.10 24.13
C SER A 628 24.51 -10.13 25.12
N GLU A 629 23.78 -10.43 26.18
CA GLU A 629 24.16 -11.45 27.17
C GLU A 629 24.21 -12.85 26.52
N ALA A 630 23.22 -13.20 25.71
CA ALA A 630 23.20 -14.48 24.98
C ALA A 630 24.39 -14.61 24.03
N GLU A 631 24.76 -13.53 23.33
CA GLU A 631 25.94 -13.54 22.46
C GLU A 631 27.24 -13.71 23.27
N GLN A 632 27.35 -13.06 24.44
CA GLN A 632 28.49 -13.24 25.32
C GLN A 632 28.61 -14.70 25.79
N VAL A 633 27.52 -15.31 26.27
CA VAL A 633 27.49 -16.73 26.68
C VAL A 633 27.88 -17.64 25.52
N ARG A 634 27.39 -17.36 24.31
CA ARG A 634 27.74 -18.13 23.10
C ARG A 634 29.23 -18.05 22.77
N GLN A 635 29.84 -16.88 22.92
CA GLN A 635 31.28 -16.70 22.69
C GLN A 635 32.11 -17.42 23.76
N THR A 636 31.72 -17.32 25.03
CA THR A 636 32.36 -18.06 26.12
C THR A 636 32.26 -19.57 25.89
N GLY A 637 31.08 -20.10 25.54
CA GLY A 637 30.90 -21.51 25.25
C GLY A 637 31.72 -22.01 24.05
N LYS A 638 31.91 -21.16 23.02
CA LYS A 638 32.83 -21.49 21.91
C LYS A 638 34.29 -21.57 22.35
N ALA A 639 34.72 -20.66 23.23
CA ALA A 639 36.08 -20.67 23.76
C ALA A 639 36.33 -21.94 24.60
N GLU A 640 35.39 -22.31 25.48
CA GLU A 640 35.45 -23.54 26.26
C GLU A 640 35.47 -24.79 25.36
N GLN A 641 34.63 -24.83 24.33
CA GLN A 641 34.61 -25.93 23.37
C GLN A 641 35.97 -26.06 22.65
N GLN A 642 36.58 -24.94 22.27
CA GLN A 642 37.90 -24.93 21.64
C GLN A 642 39.00 -25.39 22.60
N GLU A 643 38.93 -25.01 23.88
CA GLU A 643 39.85 -25.50 24.91
C GLU A 643 39.73 -27.02 25.10
N ILE A 644 38.50 -27.55 25.16
CA ILE A 644 38.24 -28.99 25.25
C ILE A 644 38.82 -29.72 24.03
N PHE A 645 38.59 -29.21 22.82
CA PHE A 645 39.18 -29.79 21.60
C PHE A 645 40.71 -29.81 21.65
N SER A 646 41.35 -28.74 22.13
CA SER A 646 42.81 -28.69 22.29
C SER A 646 43.30 -29.76 23.26
N LYS A 647 42.65 -29.92 24.42
CA LYS A 647 42.98 -30.98 25.38
C LYS A 647 42.78 -32.38 24.80
N PHE A 648 41.74 -32.59 24.00
CA PHE A 648 41.55 -33.86 23.29
C PHE A 648 42.67 -34.15 22.29
N GLU A 649 43.13 -33.15 21.54
CA GLU A 649 44.27 -33.33 20.63
C GLU A 649 45.55 -33.67 21.39
N GLU A 650 45.81 -33.03 22.53
CA GLU A 650 46.94 -33.36 23.42
C GLU A 650 46.87 -34.82 23.89
N ILE A 651 45.70 -35.28 24.35
CA ILE A 651 45.49 -36.67 24.77
C ILE A 651 45.74 -37.65 23.61
N ILE A 652 45.23 -37.34 22.41
CA ILE A 652 45.46 -38.17 21.22
C ILE A 652 46.96 -38.23 20.89
N GLN A 653 47.66 -37.10 21.02
CA GLN A 653 49.08 -37.03 20.73
C GLN A 653 49.91 -37.83 21.75
N GLU A 654 49.60 -37.71 23.05
CA GLU A 654 50.21 -38.53 24.10
C GLU A 654 49.92 -40.02 23.88
N PHE A 655 48.70 -40.37 23.48
CA PHE A 655 48.36 -41.75 23.17
C PHE A 655 49.14 -42.29 21.97
N LYS A 656 49.34 -41.50 20.92
CA LYS A 656 50.22 -41.86 19.78
C LYS A 656 51.66 -42.02 20.21
N ASN A 657 52.17 -41.13 21.06
CA ASN A 657 53.53 -41.24 21.60
C ASN A 657 53.71 -42.52 22.41
N TYR A 658 52.73 -42.85 23.27
CA TYR A 658 52.71 -44.11 24.03
C TYR A 658 52.71 -45.34 23.11
N LEU A 659 51.86 -45.36 22.07
CA LEU A 659 51.82 -46.47 21.10
C LEU A 659 53.17 -46.64 20.38
N ASN A 660 53.81 -45.54 19.99
CA ASN A 660 55.14 -45.58 19.36
C ASN A 660 56.23 -46.14 20.30
N VAL A 661 56.10 -45.99 21.62
CA VAL A 661 57.01 -46.58 22.61
C VAL A 661 56.71 -48.07 22.83
N MET A 662 55.43 -48.45 22.78
CA MET A 662 54.99 -49.82 22.98
C MET A 662 55.23 -50.73 21.78
N ASP A 663 55.10 -50.23 20.54
CA ASP A 663 55.29 -51.03 19.33
C ASP A 663 56.65 -51.75 19.28
N PRO A 664 57.80 -51.09 19.56
CA PRO A 664 59.10 -51.77 19.66
C PRO A 664 59.19 -52.79 20.80
N MET A 665 58.49 -52.58 21.92
CA MET A 665 58.46 -53.54 23.04
C MET A 665 57.65 -54.79 22.67
N VAL A 666 56.49 -54.60 22.02
CA VAL A 666 55.65 -55.69 21.52
C VAL A 666 56.41 -56.49 20.47
N GLU A 667 57.17 -55.83 19.60
CA GLU A 667 57.97 -56.52 18.58
C GLU A 667 59.14 -57.31 19.20
N ARG A 668 59.80 -56.77 20.23
CA ARG A 668 60.81 -57.53 21.00
C ARG A 668 60.21 -58.75 21.71
N LEU A 669 59.03 -58.61 22.31
CA LEU A 669 58.31 -59.72 22.95
C LEU A 669 57.92 -60.79 21.93
N LYS A 670 57.47 -60.41 20.72
CA LYS A 670 57.22 -61.37 19.64
C LYS A 670 58.47 -62.15 19.27
N VAL A 671 59.63 -61.48 19.12
CA VAL A 671 60.91 -62.13 18.81
C VAL A 671 61.34 -63.11 19.90
N VAL A 672 61.14 -62.75 21.17
CA VAL A 672 61.44 -63.64 22.31
C VAL A 672 60.51 -64.86 22.31
N MET A 673 59.21 -64.67 22.11
CA MET A 673 58.24 -65.78 22.01
C MET A 673 58.52 -66.69 20.81
N GLN A 674 59.03 -66.15 19.71
CA GLN A 674 59.41 -66.91 18.52
C GLN A 674 60.68 -67.74 18.75
N LYS A 675 61.62 -67.25 19.57
CA LYS A 675 62.79 -68.01 20.04
C LYS A 675 62.38 -69.15 20.98
N GLU A 676 61.48 -68.90 21.94
CA GLU A 676 60.97 -69.95 22.84
C GLU A 676 60.22 -71.07 22.09
N SER A 677 59.45 -70.72 21.05
CA SER A 677 58.77 -71.70 20.18
C SER A 677 59.72 -72.54 19.31
N SER A 678 60.97 -72.13 19.12
CA SER A 678 61.96 -72.81 18.25
C SER A 678 62.84 -73.84 18.99
N GLY A 679 62.60 -74.07 20.29
CA GLY A 679 63.17 -75.21 21.00
C GLY A 679 64.61 -75.07 21.49
N ASN A 680 65.11 -73.86 21.74
CA ASN A 680 66.36 -73.65 22.49
C ASN A 680 66.04 -73.20 23.92
N ALA A 681 65.83 -74.17 24.81
CA ALA A 681 65.37 -73.94 26.19
C ALA A 681 66.50 -73.71 27.21
N GLU A 682 67.78 -73.62 26.83
CA GLU A 682 68.89 -73.56 27.82
C GLU A 682 69.57 -72.20 28.03
N GLU A 683 69.21 -71.13 27.31
CA GLU A 683 69.85 -69.81 27.52
C GLU A 683 68.91 -68.65 27.90
N THR A 684 67.64 -68.94 28.21
CA THR A 684 66.65 -67.89 28.49
C THR A 684 66.44 -67.68 30.00
N LEU A 685 67.53 -67.51 30.76
CA LEU A 685 67.45 -67.14 32.18
C LEU A 685 68.41 -66.02 32.62
N VAL A 686 69.03 -65.29 31.67
CA VAL A 686 70.01 -64.23 32.01
C VAL A 686 69.60 -62.83 31.56
N ILE A 687 68.44 -62.65 30.91
CA ILE A 687 68.02 -61.30 30.45
C ILE A 687 66.75 -60.84 31.18
N TYR A 688 66.87 -60.64 32.49
CA TYR A 688 65.95 -59.80 33.26
C TYR A 688 66.75 -59.02 34.32
N CYS A 689 67.36 -57.93 33.88
CA CYS A 689 67.68 -56.72 34.65
C CYS A 689 67.45 -55.53 33.73
#